data_AF-A0A3D2UUR7-F1
#
_entry.id   AF-A0A3D2UUR7-F1
#
_cell.length_a   1.000
_cell.length_b   1.000
_cell.length_c   1.000
_cell.angle_alpha   90.00
_cell.angle_beta   90.00
_cell.angle_gamma   90.00
#
_symmetry.space_group_name_H-M   'P 1'
#
loop_
_entity.id
_entity.type
_entity.pdbx_description
1 polymer ?
#
loop_
_entity_poly.entity_id
_entity_poly.type
_entity_poly.pdbx_seq_one_letter_code
_entity_poly.pdbx_strand_id
1 'polypeptide(L)'
;MALSKEFIYELKKYFIGDLRLDTASKVLYSTDASMYQIEPLGVAIPNNQDDLQSAVEFSSKYKIPILPRGSGSSLGGQAIGEALILDCSRHLKSIIVINPEEHYAIVESGVILADLNRAAAKHGLMFGPDPASAERATMGGVIGNNATGAHSILYGMSADHLLEAGVILSDGSIAKFDNSIFDTQSPNPDSRISNIISVVNEIRENYSESIKQNYPKSWRNSAGYRLNYLLPFSHSQPPQWDENNYGMQNSVYGQRSTVNLASLLAGSEGTLAVIRKMKVNLVPKPKHTILAVLQYQSIEEACDDVPRLLEFNPSAIELIPQMILQLARSVSAVANQMSWIVGNPAAVLVVEFSGKQVSALKEAVRKIGDVLTIAESNEEQNRIWNIRKSGLGILDSRPQNARPIAFIEDCAIPVERLGEFVREVQKILLGHKTYAGIYAHASGGCLHIRPVLDLTRGEGVKQMRNIVEEVFSLTMKLGGSMSSEHGDGIVSGEFIERTYGKEITDAMRKLKHAADPDNILNPKKLFDAPPMDSNLRYGENYQIHVWESALHFEHEHGLAGAIEMCNGQGVCRKSSGVMCPSFQASGEEGLSTRGRANLLRAVISKQKAESSKQSDFEEATFKSLDLCLACKGCTSECPSGVDMPRLKYEFMNQYYKSHRRPLHDYLFAYFHVIAKWLSPIALLANMFMKMNWSKKLISKTFGIAEKRNLPLFATNKPQRAQSSPREKTVIFLNDVFSEYVEPEVKESAIEILNHLGYEVKVLSMIGAGASFLSKGFIEQAKHHAEKVLDEIKSLGAESSIPVVGCEPPEVYCLKEEYVALLPHRKAEIESISKNVFMVDEFILRVAKLGELNNFDGQTNEEKIFFHPHCHHRASSSGTSATVDLLHLLGYQVELSDAGCCGMAGTFGFDAEHYDLSMSIGELKLLPKIRELGIGNRELAPSVVFGGGRVGVVSSGAACRMQILDGAGVEAKHPLVLIRDALYGSH
;
A
#
# COMPACT_ATOMS: atom_id res chain seq x y z
N MET A 1 24.78 11.76 17.69
CA MET A 1 25.79 10.74 18.07
C MET A 1 26.23 10.01 16.81
N ALA A 2 27.47 9.53 16.72
CA ALA A 2 27.92 8.68 15.60
C ALA A 2 28.33 7.31 16.16
N LEU A 3 28.07 6.24 15.40
CA LEU A 3 28.49 4.90 15.79
C LEU A 3 30.02 4.81 15.80
N SER A 4 30.60 4.27 16.87
CA SER A 4 32.06 4.11 16.98
C SER A 4 32.58 3.07 15.98
N LYS A 5 33.83 3.21 15.55
CA LYS A 5 34.45 2.26 14.61
C LYS A 5 34.58 0.88 15.24
N GLU A 6 34.83 0.84 16.55
CA GLU A 6 34.94 -0.37 17.36
C GLU A 6 33.61 -1.12 17.42
N PHE A 7 32.49 -0.41 17.65
CA PHE A 7 31.15 -1.01 17.60
C PHE A 7 30.86 -1.62 16.23
N ILE A 8 31.10 -0.87 15.15
CA ILE A 8 30.85 -1.33 13.78
C ILE A 8 31.70 -2.57 13.46
N TYR A 9 32.99 -2.55 13.83
CA TYR A 9 33.91 -3.64 13.58
C TYR A 9 33.51 -4.92 14.34
N GLU A 10 33.16 -4.80 15.63
CA GLU A 10 32.73 -5.94 16.43
C GLU A 10 31.40 -6.52 15.98
N LEU A 11 30.41 -5.67 15.70
CA LEU A 11 29.10 -6.12 15.22
C LEU A 11 29.22 -6.90 13.91
N LYS A 12 30.03 -6.41 12.95
CA LYS A 12 30.23 -7.08 11.65
C LYS A 12 30.87 -8.47 11.72
N LYS A 13 31.46 -8.86 12.86
CA LYS A 13 32.00 -10.22 13.05
C LYS A 13 30.90 -11.25 13.25
N TYR A 14 29.76 -10.84 13.80
CA TYR A 14 28.66 -11.71 14.21
C TYR A 14 27.34 -11.42 13.48
N PHE A 15 27.23 -10.24 12.85
CA PHE A 15 26.07 -9.80 12.09
C PHE A 15 26.28 -10.04 10.59
N ILE A 16 25.55 -10.99 10.02
CA ILE A 16 25.61 -11.36 8.59
C ILE A 16 24.66 -10.50 7.76
N GLY A 17 23.62 -9.93 8.39
CA GLY A 17 22.67 -9.00 7.77
C GLY A 17 23.29 -7.69 7.26
N ASP A 18 22.46 -6.84 6.67
CA ASP A 18 22.90 -5.55 6.14
C ASP A 18 23.04 -4.50 7.24
N LEU A 19 24.24 -3.96 7.47
CA LEU A 19 24.46 -2.76 8.29
C LEU A 19 24.68 -1.54 7.38
N ARG A 20 23.67 -0.69 7.26
CA ARG A 20 23.63 0.47 6.36
C ARG A 20 23.83 1.77 7.14
N LEU A 21 24.90 2.48 6.80
CA LEU A 21 25.31 3.73 7.45
C LEU A 21 25.32 4.93 6.50
N ASP A 22 25.00 4.70 5.23
CA ASP A 22 24.96 5.71 4.17
C ASP A 22 23.80 6.70 4.35
N THR A 23 23.95 7.87 3.75
CA THR A 23 23.00 8.99 3.88
C THR A 23 21.62 8.63 3.36
N ALA A 24 21.53 7.88 2.25
CA ALA A 24 20.26 7.50 1.64
C ALA A 24 19.45 6.55 2.53
N SER A 25 20.10 5.51 3.08
CA SER A 25 19.47 4.59 4.04
C SER A 25 18.98 5.32 5.28
N LYS A 26 19.76 6.25 5.83
CA LYS A 26 19.32 7.05 6.99
C LYS A 26 18.08 7.88 6.70
N VAL A 27 18.02 8.55 5.55
CA VAL A 27 16.84 9.32 5.13
C VAL A 27 15.62 8.43 4.94
N LEU A 28 15.76 7.28 4.28
CA LEU A 28 14.66 6.34 4.03
C LEU A 28 13.97 5.89 5.33
N TYR A 29 14.75 5.73 6.41
CA TYR A 29 14.26 5.30 7.72
C TYR A 29 14.06 6.44 8.72
N SER A 30 14.26 7.70 8.30
CA SER A 30 14.06 8.88 9.17
C SER A 30 12.60 9.27 9.37
N THR A 31 11.68 8.66 8.61
CA THR A 31 10.24 8.95 8.63
C THR A 31 9.41 7.67 8.83
N ASP A 32 8.25 7.81 9.44
CA ASP A 32 7.12 6.87 9.42
C ASP A 32 5.88 7.58 8.81
N ALA A 33 4.66 7.22 9.22
CA ALA A 33 3.44 7.89 8.75
C ALA A 33 3.05 9.11 9.61
N SER A 34 3.81 9.42 10.67
CA SER A 34 3.60 10.58 11.54
C SER A 34 4.06 11.89 10.88
N MET A 35 3.82 13.00 11.58
CA MET A 35 4.30 14.33 11.17
C MET A 35 5.79 14.57 11.43
N TYR A 36 6.54 13.59 11.95
CA TYR A 36 7.92 13.76 12.38
C TYR A 36 8.95 13.26 11.36
N GLN A 37 10.19 13.74 11.53
CA GLN A 37 11.38 13.23 10.87
C GLN A 37 12.59 13.31 11.81
N ILE A 38 13.25 12.18 12.05
CA ILE A 38 14.45 12.08 12.90
C ILE A 38 15.46 11.16 12.20
N GLU A 39 16.67 11.66 11.91
CA GLU A 39 17.72 10.86 11.27
C GLU A 39 18.25 9.79 12.24
N PRO A 40 18.31 8.51 11.83
CA PRO A 40 18.85 7.43 12.65
C PRO A 40 20.38 7.39 12.63
N LEU A 41 20.96 6.69 13.61
CA LEU A 41 22.41 6.43 13.67
C LEU A 41 22.87 5.53 12.50
N GLY A 42 21.98 4.66 12.05
CA GLY A 42 22.14 3.69 10.97
C GLY A 42 20.97 2.72 10.95
N VAL A 43 21.00 1.76 10.03
CA VAL A 43 19.97 0.70 9.91
C VAL A 43 20.66 -0.66 9.88
N ALA A 44 20.27 -1.55 10.77
CA ALA A 44 20.65 -2.96 10.78
C ALA A 44 19.45 -3.79 10.31
N ILE A 45 19.64 -4.58 9.26
CA ILE A 45 18.60 -5.45 8.68
C ILE A 45 19.02 -6.90 8.93
N PRO A 46 18.58 -7.52 10.05
CA PRO A 46 18.97 -8.87 10.40
C PRO A 46 18.42 -9.89 9.39
N ASN A 47 19.24 -10.86 8.99
CA ASN A 47 18.80 -11.98 8.13
C ASN A 47 18.11 -13.08 8.94
N ASN A 48 18.44 -13.20 10.23
CA ASN A 48 17.93 -14.23 11.12
C ASN A 48 17.86 -13.72 12.58
N GLN A 49 17.45 -14.61 13.49
CA GLN A 49 17.28 -14.27 14.91
C GLN A 49 18.60 -14.06 15.66
N ASP A 50 19.71 -14.63 15.18
CA ASP A 50 21.04 -14.50 15.80
C ASP A 50 21.67 -13.15 15.44
N ASP A 51 21.46 -12.68 14.20
CA ASP A 51 21.78 -11.30 13.79
C ASP A 51 21.04 -10.29 14.68
N LEU A 52 19.73 -10.50 14.89
CA LEU A 52 18.92 -9.61 15.73
C LEU A 52 19.45 -9.58 17.17
N GLN A 53 19.77 -10.75 17.74
CA GLN A 53 20.34 -10.83 19.09
C GLN A 53 21.70 -10.15 19.18
N SER A 54 22.60 -10.42 18.22
CA SER A 54 23.92 -9.81 18.16
C SER A 54 23.83 -8.28 18.12
N ALA A 55 22.91 -7.73 17.31
CA ALA A 55 22.69 -6.29 17.26
C ALA A 55 22.30 -5.70 18.62
N VAL A 56 21.45 -6.38 19.40
CA VAL A 56 21.07 -5.93 20.75
C VAL A 56 22.22 -6.08 21.73
N GLU A 57 22.91 -7.23 21.76
CA GLU A 57 24.01 -7.50 22.67
C GLU A 57 25.16 -6.49 22.51
N PHE A 58 25.60 -6.26 21.27
CA PHE A 58 26.64 -5.26 21.01
C PHE A 58 26.15 -3.84 21.28
N SER A 59 24.88 -3.53 21.00
CA SER A 59 24.35 -2.20 21.33
C SER A 59 24.31 -1.97 22.83
N SER A 60 24.00 -3.00 23.63
CA SER A 60 24.10 -2.96 25.09
C SER A 60 25.52 -2.71 25.56
N LYS A 61 26.47 -3.52 25.09
CA LYS A 61 27.91 -3.41 25.42
C LYS A 61 28.46 -2.00 25.18
N TYR A 62 28.05 -1.36 24.09
CA TYR A 62 28.52 -0.03 23.70
C TYR A 62 27.55 1.11 24.05
N LYS A 63 26.45 0.81 24.74
CA LYS A 63 25.40 1.77 25.13
C LYS A 63 24.85 2.57 23.95
N ILE A 64 24.66 1.89 22.82
CA ILE A 64 24.07 2.46 21.60
C ILE A 64 22.55 2.31 21.68
N PRO A 65 21.78 3.40 21.55
CA PRO A 65 20.33 3.32 21.44
C PRO A 65 19.90 2.48 20.22
N ILE A 66 18.91 1.63 20.39
CA ILE A 66 18.32 0.79 19.36
C ILE A 66 16.81 0.98 19.27
N LEU A 67 16.27 0.80 18.07
CA LEU A 67 14.84 0.93 17.79
C LEU A 67 14.40 -0.25 16.90
N PRO A 68 13.65 -1.24 17.44
CA PRO A 68 13.07 -2.29 16.62
C PRO A 68 11.93 -1.73 15.76
N ARG A 69 12.01 -1.94 14.45
CA ARG A 69 11.09 -1.38 13.46
C ARG A 69 10.48 -2.46 12.59
N GLY A 70 9.16 -2.41 12.43
CA GLY A 70 8.41 -3.15 11.42
C GLY A 70 8.42 -2.43 10.07
N SER A 71 7.26 -2.27 9.43
CA SER A 71 7.14 -1.54 8.16
C SER A 71 7.19 -0.01 8.29
N GLY A 72 7.19 0.54 9.51
CA GLY A 72 7.17 1.98 9.76
C GLY A 72 5.87 2.65 9.33
N SER A 73 4.72 2.03 9.61
CA SER A 73 3.39 2.57 9.31
C SER A 73 2.74 3.31 10.49
N SER A 74 3.48 3.56 11.56
CA SER A 74 3.03 4.26 12.78
C SER A 74 2.71 5.72 12.53
N LEU A 75 1.75 6.25 13.30
CA LEU A 75 1.30 7.64 13.24
C LEU A 75 1.84 8.51 14.39
N GLY A 76 2.41 7.90 15.44
CA GLY A 76 2.87 8.61 16.64
C GLY A 76 4.36 8.98 16.68
N GLY A 77 5.17 8.59 15.69
CA GLY A 77 6.63 8.83 15.69
C GLY A 77 7.44 7.82 16.51
N GLN A 78 6.83 6.70 16.91
CA GLN A 78 7.48 5.62 17.66
C GLN A 78 8.40 4.72 16.83
N ALA A 79 8.26 4.73 15.50
CA ALA A 79 9.10 3.92 14.61
C ALA A 79 10.34 4.66 14.06
N ILE A 80 10.64 5.86 14.54
CA ILE A 80 11.78 6.69 14.12
C ILE A 80 12.55 7.21 15.33
N GLY A 81 13.83 7.54 15.19
CA GLY A 81 14.60 8.10 16.30
C GLY A 81 16.10 8.12 16.05
N GLU A 82 16.84 8.86 16.89
CA GLU A 82 18.31 8.87 16.89
C GLU A 82 18.86 7.58 17.52
N ALA A 83 18.64 6.46 16.84
CA ALA A 83 19.01 5.12 17.27
C ALA A 83 19.53 4.30 16.08
N LEU A 84 20.20 3.18 16.34
CA LEU A 84 20.39 2.13 15.34
C LEU A 84 19.03 1.43 15.14
N ILE A 85 18.43 1.63 13.97
CA ILE A 85 17.14 1.00 13.64
C ILE A 85 17.38 -0.47 13.31
N LEU A 86 16.61 -1.36 13.92
CA LEU A 86 16.59 -2.80 13.63
C LEU A 86 15.37 -3.09 12.74
N ASP A 87 15.56 -3.22 11.43
CA ASP A 87 14.46 -3.50 10.50
C ASP A 87 14.14 -5.00 10.47
N CYS A 88 13.10 -5.40 11.22
CA CYS A 88 12.67 -6.78 11.31
C CYS A 88 11.77 -7.21 10.14
N SER A 89 11.40 -6.32 9.22
CA SER A 89 10.33 -6.56 8.24
C SER A 89 10.76 -7.30 6.97
N ARG A 90 12.06 -7.34 6.66
CA ARG A 90 12.55 -7.86 5.38
C ARG A 90 12.74 -9.38 5.37
N HIS A 91 13.42 -9.91 6.40
CA HIS A 91 13.83 -11.31 6.46
C HIS A 91 13.15 -12.11 7.58
N LEU A 92 12.81 -11.50 8.72
CA LEU A 92 12.22 -12.17 9.90
C LEU A 92 10.69 -12.36 9.77
N LYS A 93 10.27 -13.03 8.69
CA LYS A 93 8.87 -13.10 8.23
C LYS A 93 8.30 -14.52 8.19
N SER A 94 8.85 -15.46 8.97
CA SER A 94 8.35 -16.83 9.01
C SER A 94 7.09 -16.98 9.89
N ILE A 95 6.05 -17.59 9.32
CA ILE A 95 4.97 -18.22 10.08
C ILE A 95 5.46 -19.62 10.45
N ILE A 96 5.77 -19.84 11.73
CA ILE A 96 6.47 -21.04 12.21
C ILE A 96 5.47 -22.19 12.40
N VAL A 97 4.33 -21.91 13.03
CA VAL A 97 3.25 -22.89 13.26
C VAL A 97 1.90 -22.18 13.15
N ILE A 98 0.91 -22.85 12.59
CA ILE A 98 -0.52 -22.59 12.80
C ILE A 98 -1.10 -23.89 13.36
N ASN A 99 -1.69 -23.84 14.54
CA ASN A 99 -2.37 -24.96 15.18
C ASN A 99 -3.88 -24.70 15.14
N PRO A 100 -4.63 -25.36 14.24
CA PRO A 100 -6.07 -25.19 14.14
C PRO A 100 -6.87 -25.82 15.28
N GLU A 101 -6.33 -26.82 15.97
CA GLU A 101 -7.04 -27.53 17.04
C GLU A 101 -7.05 -26.70 18.33
N GLU A 102 -5.92 -26.08 18.66
CA GLU A 102 -5.75 -25.21 19.83
C GLU A 102 -5.92 -23.71 19.48
N HIS A 103 -6.27 -23.39 18.24
CA HIS A 103 -6.47 -22.03 17.73
C HIS A 103 -5.31 -21.06 18.02
N TYR A 104 -4.07 -21.39 17.71
CA TYR A 104 -2.96 -20.43 17.85
C TYR A 104 -2.01 -20.43 16.64
N ALA A 105 -1.20 -19.39 16.54
CA ALA A 105 -0.07 -19.33 15.62
C ALA A 105 1.22 -18.91 16.34
N ILE A 106 2.36 -19.39 15.86
CA ILE A 106 3.69 -18.90 16.25
C ILE A 106 4.29 -18.20 15.04
N VAL A 107 4.63 -16.92 15.20
CA VAL A 107 5.11 -16.06 14.11
C VAL A 107 6.32 -15.24 14.53
N GLU A 108 7.19 -14.92 13.57
CA GLU A 108 8.24 -13.94 13.76
C GLU A 108 7.72 -12.49 13.73
N SER A 109 8.47 -11.56 14.32
CA SER A 109 8.09 -10.14 14.44
C SER A 109 7.84 -9.43 13.10
N GLY A 110 8.46 -9.88 12.01
CA GLY A 110 8.36 -9.29 10.68
C GLY A 110 7.20 -9.80 9.82
N VAL A 111 6.45 -10.82 10.27
CA VAL A 111 5.28 -11.34 9.55
C VAL A 111 4.24 -10.24 9.39
N ILE A 112 3.72 -10.02 8.18
CA ILE A 112 2.60 -9.08 7.94
C ILE A 112 1.30 -9.72 8.43
N LEU A 113 0.46 -8.96 9.14
CA LEU A 113 -0.80 -9.47 9.71
C LEU A 113 -1.70 -10.11 8.64
N ALA A 114 -1.85 -9.47 7.48
CA ALA A 114 -2.65 -10.01 6.39
C ALA A 114 -2.08 -11.33 5.82
N ASP A 115 -0.76 -11.54 5.83
CA ASP A 115 -0.15 -12.82 5.43
C ASP A 115 -0.49 -13.92 6.43
N LEU A 116 -0.45 -13.63 7.74
CA LEU A 116 -0.91 -14.56 8.77
C LEU A 116 -2.39 -14.91 8.58
N ASN A 117 -3.25 -13.90 8.37
CA ASN A 117 -4.69 -14.14 8.17
C ASN A 117 -4.98 -14.91 6.89
N ARG A 118 -4.25 -14.68 5.80
CA ARG A 118 -4.36 -15.50 4.57
C ARG A 118 -3.99 -16.96 4.81
N ALA A 119 -2.95 -17.22 5.60
CA ALA A 119 -2.54 -18.58 5.94
C ALA A 119 -3.56 -19.26 6.88
N ALA A 120 -3.99 -18.58 7.94
CA ALA A 120 -4.95 -19.09 8.92
C ALA A 120 -6.35 -19.31 8.32
N ALA A 121 -6.76 -18.52 7.33
CA ALA A 121 -8.07 -18.64 6.68
C ALA A 121 -8.31 -20.00 6.02
N LYS A 122 -7.25 -20.73 5.64
CA LYS A 122 -7.35 -22.11 5.13
C LYS A 122 -7.95 -23.09 6.15
N HIS A 123 -7.89 -22.73 7.43
CA HIS A 123 -8.44 -23.49 8.55
C HIS A 123 -9.72 -22.86 9.13
N GLY A 124 -10.28 -21.83 8.46
CA GLY A 124 -11.43 -21.08 8.99
C GLY A 124 -11.09 -20.17 10.17
N LEU A 125 -9.82 -19.80 10.35
CA LEU A 125 -9.32 -18.99 11.46
C LEU A 125 -8.71 -17.67 10.97
N MET A 126 -8.53 -16.72 11.89
CA MET A 126 -7.80 -15.47 11.69
C MET A 126 -7.25 -14.91 13.01
N PHE A 127 -6.29 -14.01 12.97
CA PHE A 127 -5.98 -13.11 14.08
C PHE A 127 -7.06 -12.03 14.18
N GLY A 128 -7.59 -11.81 15.38
CA GLY A 128 -8.79 -10.99 15.61
C GLY A 128 -8.61 -9.50 15.31
N PRO A 129 -7.63 -8.80 15.93
CA PRO A 129 -7.37 -7.39 15.67
C PRO A 129 -7.08 -7.13 14.18
N ASP A 130 -7.70 -6.09 13.63
CA ASP A 130 -7.76 -5.85 12.19
C ASP A 130 -7.50 -4.38 11.81
N PRO A 131 -6.33 -3.82 12.14
CA PRO A 131 -6.04 -2.41 11.90
C PRO A 131 -6.10 -2.10 10.40
N ALA A 132 -6.42 -0.85 10.03
CA ALA A 132 -6.45 -0.43 8.62
C ALA A 132 -5.10 -0.65 7.88
N SER A 133 -4.00 -0.80 8.64
CA SER A 133 -2.68 -1.15 8.13
C SER A 133 -2.40 -2.65 7.97
N ALA A 134 -3.37 -3.56 8.15
CA ALA A 134 -3.18 -5.02 8.14
C ALA A 134 -2.36 -5.58 6.97
N GLU A 135 -2.48 -5.00 5.76
CA GLU A 135 -1.74 -5.42 4.55
C GLU A 135 -0.24 -5.07 4.57
N ARG A 136 0.24 -4.36 5.60
CA ARG A 136 1.64 -3.91 5.71
C ARG A 136 2.18 -3.88 7.14
N ALA A 137 1.33 -3.86 8.16
CA ALA A 137 1.73 -3.87 9.55
C ALA A 137 2.31 -5.25 9.90
N THR A 138 3.51 -5.26 10.47
CA THR A 138 4.14 -6.49 10.93
C THR A 138 3.66 -6.84 12.33
N MET A 139 3.62 -8.12 12.68
CA MET A 139 3.10 -8.60 13.96
C MET A 139 3.84 -7.98 15.16
N GLY A 140 5.15 -7.74 15.06
CA GLY A 140 5.90 -7.02 16.08
C GLY A 140 5.43 -5.57 16.29
N GLY A 141 5.05 -4.87 15.21
CA GLY A 141 4.47 -3.54 15.28
C GLY A 141 3.00 -3.54 15.74
N VAL A 142 2.23 -4.56 15.37
CA VAL A 142 0.85 -4.77 15.84
C VAL A 142 0.84 -4.90 17.36
N ILE A 143 1.66 -5.80 17.92
CA ILE A 143 1.83 -5.91 19.37
C ILE A 143 2.41 -4.62 19.94
N GLY A 144 3.51 -4.10 19.39
CA GLY A 144 4.21 -2.94 19.95
C GLY A 144 3.34 -1.70 20.15
N ASN A 145 2.29 -1.51 19.33
CA ASN A 145 1.34 -0.39 19.44
C ASN A 145 0.02 -0.76 20.14
N ASN A 146 -0.12 -2.01 20.60
CA ASN A 146 -1.37 -2.57 21.08
C ASN A 146 -2.52 -2.39 20.07
N ALA A 147 -2.25 -2.66 18.79
CA ALA A 147 -3.16 -2.34 17.69
C ALA A 147 -4.53 -3.03 17.84
N THR A 148 -5.55 -2.37 17.30
CA THR A 148 -6.94 -2.82 17.36
C THR A 148 -7.56 -2.86 15.96
N GLY A 149 -8.77 -2.34 15.75
CA GLY A 149 -9.40 -2.21 14.44
C GLY A 149 -10.89 -1.95 14.51
N ALA A 150 -11.60 -2.20 13.41
CA ALA A 150 -13.05 -1.99 13.33
C ALA A 150 -13.84 -2.99 14.18
N HIS A 151 -13.31 -4.20 14.33
CA HIS A 151 -13.97 -5.30 15.04
C HIS A 151 -13.50 -5.45 16.48
N SER A 152 -12.86 -4.41 17.04
CA SER A 152 -12.32 -4.43 18.40
C SER A 152 -13.38 -4.68 19.47
N ILE A 153 -14.66 -4.36 19.21
CA ILE A 153 -15.76 -4.66 20.15
C ILE A 153 -15.99 -6.17 20.33
N LEU A 154 -15.62 -6.98 19.32
CA LEU A 154 -15.67 -8.44 19.34
C LEU A 154 -14.34 -9.03 19.79
N TYR A 155 -13.25 -8.56 19.19
CA TYR A 155 -11.94 -9.21 19.32
C TYR A 155 -11.03 -8.54 20.35
N GLY A 156 -11.37 -7.38 20.90
CA GLY A 156 -10.49 -6.64 21.81
C GLY A 156 -9.25 -6.09 21.09
N MET A 157 -8.16 -5.97 21.85
CA MET A 157 -6.88 -5.39 21.44
C MET A 157 -5.82 -6.47 21.27
N SER A 158 -4.70 -6.16 20.60
CA SER A 158 -3.66 -7.17 20.38
C SER A 158 -3.04 -7.73 21.67
N ALA A 159 -3.05 -6.98 22.78
CA ALA A 159 -2.69 -7.49 24.11
C ALA A 159 -3.51 -8.72 24.52
N ASP A 160 -4.79 -8.76 24.15
CA ASP A 160 -5.74 -9.83 24.50
C ASP A 160 -5.46 -11.13 23.73
N HIS A 161 -4.66 -11.06 22.68
CA HIS A 161 -4.31 -12.20 21.81
C HIS A 161 -2.88 -12.68 22.00
N LEU A 162 -2.05 -11.97 22.77
CA LEU A 162 -0.66 -12.32 22.96
C LEU A 162 -0.51 -13.33 24.10
N LEU A 163 -0.35 -14.60 23.75
CA LEU A 163 -0.24 -15.69 24.72
C LEU A 163 1.16 -15.75 25.31
N GLU A 164 2.18 -15.72 24.46
CA GLU A 164 3.58 -15.87 24.86
C GLU A 164 4.49 -15.10 23.89
N ALA A 165 5.64 -14.62 24.36
CA ALA A 165 6.64 -13.98 23.50
C ALA A 165 8.07 -14.40 23.88
N GLY A 166 8.86 -14.76 22.87
CA GLY A 166 10.31 -14.83 22.98
C GLY A 166 10.91 -13.45 22.72
N VAL A 167 11.71 -12.94 23.65
CA VAL A 167 12.25 -11.58 23.61
C VAL A 167 13.76 -11.54 23.81
N ILE A 168 14.39 -10.45 23.37
CA ILE A 168 15.76 -10.07 23.71
C ILE A 168 15.67 -8.86 24.63
N LEU A 169 16.28 -8.97 25.80
CA LEU A 169 16.29 -7.92 26.81
C LEU A 169 17.41 -6.90 26.53
N SER A 170 17.40 -5.78 27.25
CA SER A 170 18.38 -4.68 27.06
C SER A 170 19.84 -5.08 27.25
N ASP A 171 20.12 -6.20 27.92
CA ASP A 171 21.47 -6.76 28.11
C ASP A 171 21.86 -7.80 27.05
N GLY A 172 21.01 -8.03 26.04
CA GLY A 172 21.20 -9.04 25.00
C GLY A 172 20.78 -10.46 25.40
N SER A 173 20.37 -10.68 26.66
CA SER A 173 19.89 -11.99 27.10
C SER A 173 18.51 -12.32 26.50
N ILE A 174 18.27 -13.62 26.27
CA ILE A 174 16.98 -14.11 25.78
C ILE A 174 16.10 -14.43 26.99
N ALA A 175 14.83 -14.01 26.93
CA ALA A 175 13.81 -14.40 27.90
C ALA A 175 12.52 -14.83 27.19
N LYS A 176 11.65 -15.49 27.96
CA LYS A 176 10.29 -15.83 27.56
C LYS A 176 9.31 -15.10 28.47
N PHE A 177 8.35 -14.41 27.89
CA PHE A 177 7.24 -13.77 28.59
C PHE A 177 5.99 -14.63 28.37
N ASP A 178 5.38 -15.14 29.44
CA ASP A 178 4.18 -15.97 29.44
C ASP A 178 3.44 -15.92 30.82
N ASN A 179 2.48 -16.83 31.03
CA ASN A 179 1.64 -16.92 32.23
C ASN A 179 2.28 -17.68 33.42
N SER A 180 3.49 -18.24 33.28
CA SER A 180 4.05 -19.22 34.24
C SER A 180 4.64 -18.60 35.51
N ILE A 181 4.62 -17.27 35.65
CA ILE A 181 5.45 -16.56 36.61
C ILE A 181 4.68 -16.24 37.88
N PHE A 182 4.67 -17.20 38.81
CA PHE A 182 4.43 -16.98 40.25
C PHE A 182 5.42 -17.72 41.16
N ASP A 183 6.11 -18.76 40.67
CA ASP A 183 6.77 -19.74 41.55
C ASP A 183 8.26 -19.95 41.29
N THR A 184 9.01 -18.92 40.89
CA THR A 184 10.45 -19.11 40.64
C THR A 184 11.32 -18.04 41.29
N GLN A 185 12.00 -18.46 42.36
CA GLN A 185 13.38 -18.07 42.55
C GLN A 185 14.09 -18.26 41.21
N SER A 186 14.34 -17.16 40.50
CA SER A 186 15.21 -17.23 39.34
C SER A 186 16.54 -17.81 39.80
N PRO A 187 17.12 -18.77 39.07
CA PRO A 187 18.42 -19.33 39.44
C PRO A 187 19.52 -18.25 39.48
N ASN A 188 19.27 -17.09 38.87
CA ASN A 188 20.09 -15.89 39.02
C ASN A 188 19.22 -14.68 39.41
N PRO A 189 19.19 -14.30 40.71
CA PRO A 189 18.44 -13.14 41.21
C PRO A 189 18.82 -11.82 40.55
N ASP A 190 20.05 -11.70 40.07
CA ASP A 190 20.59 -10.47 39.48
C ASP A 190 20.30 -10.35 37.96
N SER A 191 19.60 -11.32 37.38
CA SER A 191 19.29 -11.31 35.94
C SER A 191 18.25 -10.24 35.58
N ARG A 192 18.29 -9.74 34.33
CA ARG A 192 17.36 -8.71 33.85
C ARG A 192 15.89 -9.12 33.97
N ILE A 193 15.57 -10.38 33.65
CA ILE A 193 14.20 -10.90 33.78
C ILE A 193 13.74 -10.95 35.25
N SER A 194 14.63 -11.30 36.20
CA SER A 194 14.31 -11.29 37.63
C SER A 194 13.96 -9.91 38.14
N ASN A 195 14.69 -8.88 37.70
CA ASN A 195 14.40 -7.49 38.05
C ASN A 195 13.02 -7.05 37.54
N ILE A 196 12.67 -7.40 36.29
CA ILE A 196 11.34 -7.12 35.72
C ILE A 196 10.25 -7.78 36.57
N ILE A 197 10.42 -9.06 36.91
CA ILE A 197 9.44 -9.82 37.72
C ILE A 197 9.29 -9.20 39.10
N SER A 198 10.40 -8.84 39.75
CA SER A 198 10.40 -8.20 41.06
C SER A 198 9.59 -6.89 41.05
N VAL A 199 9.81 -6.04 40.05
CA VAL A 199 9.06 -4.78 39.91
C VAL A 199 7.59 -5.02 39.55
N VAL A 200 7.27 -6.03 38.73
CA VAL A 200 5.86 -6.39 38.47
C VAL A 200 5.14 -6.80 39.76
N ASN A 201 5.78 -7.59 40.63
CA ASN A 201 5.19 -7.95 41.92
C ASN A 201 5.05 -6.72 42.84
N GLU A 202 6.06 -5.85 42.89
CA GLU A 202 5.99 -4.58 43.63
C GLU A 202 4.81 -3.71 43.13
N ILE A 203 4.61 -3.62 41.82
CA ILE A 203 3.49 -2.86 41.22
C ILE A 203 2.15 -3.45 41.66
N ARG A 204 2.02 -4.78 41.63
CA ARG A 204 0.78 -5.46 42.06
C ARG A 204 0.50 -5.25 43.54
N GLU A 205 1.52 -5.30 44.39
CA GLU A 205 1.37 -5.14 45.84
C GLU A 205 1.07 -3.69 46.22
N ASN A 206 1.81 -2.73 45.68
CA ASN A 206 1.83 -1.36 46.19
C ASN A 206 0.99 -0.38 45.38
N TYR A 207 0.68 -0.66 44.11
CA TYR A 207 0.03 0.30 43.20
C TYR A 207 -1.39 -0.14 42.76
N SER A 208 -1.87 -1.30 43.23
CA SER A 208 -3.17 -1.86 42.82
C SER A 208 -4.35 -0.89 42.95
N GLU A 209 -4.48 -0.20 44.09
CA GLU A 209 -5.61 0.71 44.33
C GLU A 209 -5.49 1.99 43.50
N SER A 210 -4.28 2.54 43.38
CA SER A 210 -4.00 3.71 42.56
C SER A 210 -4.27 3.42 41.07
N ILE A 211 -3.94 2.22 40.58
CA ILE A 211 -4.25 1.78 39.21
C ILE A 211 -5.77 1.78 38.99
N LYS A 212 -6.55 1.22 39.94
CA LYS A 212 -8.00 1.19 39.84
C LYS A 212 -8.65 2.57 39.86
N GLN A 213 -8.06 3.54 40.57
CA GLN A 213 -8.65 4.87 40.72
C GLN A 213 -8.32 5.80 39.55
N ASN A 214 -7.10 5.72 39.01
CA ASN A 214 -6.56 6.75 38.10
C ASN A 214 -6.42 6.30 36.64
N TYR A 215 -6.78 5.06 36.29
CA TYR A 215 -6.81 4.64 34.89
C TYR A 215 -7.98 5.28 34.12
N PRO A 216 -7.82 5.59 32.81
CA PRO A 216 -8.93 6.00 31.94
C PRO A 216 -10.13 5.04 32.01
N LYS A 217 -11.33 5.59 31.82
CA LYS A 217 -12.59 4.83 31.92
C LYS A 217 -12.92 4.05 30.64
N SER A 218 -12.37 4.48 29.51
CA SER A 218 -12.44 3.73 28.24
C SER A 218 -11.65 2.44 28.31
N TRP A 219 -12.25 1.32 27.88
CA TRP A 219 -11.59 0.02 27.76
C TRP A 219 -10.54 0.02 26.65
N ARG A 220 -10.77 0.81 25.59
CA ARG A 220 -9.83 0.99 24.49
C ARG A 220 -8.84 2.07 24.90
N ASN A 221 -7.65 1.62 25.27
CA ASN A 221 -6.60 2.46 25.81
C ASN A 221 -5.24 1.82 25.53
N SER A 222 -4.35 2.57 24.89
CA SER A 222 -2.96 2.18 24.61
C SER A 222 -1.92 3.14 25.20
N ALA A 223 -2.35 4.14 26.00
CA ALA A 223 -1.48 5.16 26.61
C ALA A 223 -0.55 4.64 27.73
N GLY A 224 0.76 4.54 27.53
CA GLY A 224 1.72 4.00 28.50
C GLY A 224 1.68 2.48 28.65
N TYR A 225 2.24 1.95 29.74
CA TYR A 225 2.26 0.50 29.98
C TYR A 225 0.91 -0.02 30.50
N ARG A 226 0.55 -1.23 30.07
CA ARG A 226 -0.70 -1.91 30.45
C ARG A 226 -0.66 -2.45 31.89
N LEU A 227 -0.39 -1.61 32.89
CA LEU A 227 -0.32 -2.06 34.30
C LEU A 227 -1.64 -2.64 34.80
N ASN A 228 -2.79 -2.25 34.21
CA ASN A 228 -4.08 -2.85 34.51
C ASN A 228 -4.14 -4.36 34.17
N TYR A 229 -3.37 -4.85 33.20
CA TYR A 229 -3.28 -6.27 32.85
C TYR A 229 -2.50 -7.10 33.89
N LEU A 230 -1.82 -6.44 34.84
CA LEU A 230 -1.20 -7.12 36.00
C LEU A 230 -2.22 -7.44 37.10
N LEU A 231 -3.46 -6.94 36.96
CA LEU A 231 -4.55 -7.06 37.90
C LEU A 231 -5.77 -7.67 37.19
N PRO A 232 -6.67 -8.37 37.92
CA PRO A 232 -7.96 -8.79 37.37
C PRO A 232 -8.93 -7.61 37.35
N PHE A 233 -8.61 -6.54 36.61
CA PHE A 233 -9.35 -5.28 36.63
C PHE A 233 -9.31 -4.51 35.29
N SER A 234 -10.48 -4.01 34.89
CA SER A 234 -10.66 -2.91 33.93
C SER A 234 -11.90 -2.09 34.30
N HIS A 235 -11.91 -0.79 34.00
CA HIS A 235 -13.06 0.10 34.24
C HIS A 235 -14.27 -0.22 33.37
N SER A 236 -14.01 -0.69 32.15
CA SER A 236 -15.01 -1.11 31.19
C SER A 236 -14.45 -2.27 30.36
N GLN A 237 -15.33 -2.94 29.62
CA GLN A 237 -14.98 -4.03 28.73
C GLN A 237 -15.56 -3.77 27.33
N PRO A 238 -15.04 -4.45 26.29
CA PRO A 238 -15.65 -4.37 24.96
C PRO A 238 -17.15 -4.69 25.01
N PRO A 239 -18.02 -3.96 24.29
CA PRO A 239 -19.48 -4.10 24.38
C PRO A 239 -20.04 -5.50 24.15
N GLN A 240 -19.33 -6.36 23.41
CA GLN A 240 -19.79 -7.70 23.04
C GLN A 240 -19.09 -8.82 23.86
N TRP A 241 -18.34 -8.44 24.89
CA TRP A 241 -17.74 -9.40 25.81
C TRP A 241 -18.72 -9.69 26.95
N ASP A 242 -19.19 -10.94 27.02
CA ASP A 242 -19.98 -11.49 28.12
C ASP A 242 -19.37 -12.81 28.62
N GLU A 243 -19.94 -13.43 29.66
CA GLU A 243 -19.46 -14.68 30.24
C GLU A 243 -19.48 -15.89 29.27
N ASN A 244 -20.28 -15.80 28.20
CA ASN A 244 -20.52 -16.87 27.23
C ASN A 244 -19.74 -16.70 25.92
N ASN A 245 -19.15 -15.52 25.67
CA ASN A 245 -18.44 -15.19 24.44
C ASN A 245 -16.92 -15.17 24.63
N TYR A 246 -16.21 -15.14 23.48
CA TYR A 246 -14.77 -14.97 23.42
C TYR A 246 -14.39 -13.63 24.06
N GLY A 247 -13.80 -13.66 25.25
CA GLY A 247 -13.46 -12.44 25.99
C GLY A 247 -13.34 -12.65 27.50
N MET A 248 -14.27 -13.34 28.16
CA MET A 248 -14.19 -13.57 29.62
C MET A 248 -13.54 -14.92 30.00
N GLN A 249 -13.85 -16.02 29.31
CA GLN A 249 -13.28 -17.35 29.64
C GLN A 249 -11.77 -17.44 29.36
N ASN A 250 -11.27 -16.64 28.42
CA ASN A 250 -9.86 -16.54 28.03
C ASN A 250 -9.28 -15.14 28.29
N SER A 251 -9.95 -14.31 29.11
CA SER A 251 -9.48 -12.93 29.35
C SER A 251 -8.08 -12.94 29.97
N VAL A 252 -7.21 -12.05 29.48
CA VAL A 252 -5.88 -11.83 30.06
C VAL A 252 -5.99 -11.20 31.46
N TYR A 253 -7.15 -10.67 31.84
CA TYR A 253 -7.48 -10.24 33.21
C TYR A 253 -7.73 -11.42 34.17
N GLY A 254 -7.11 -12.57 33.89
CA GLY A 254 -7.30 -13.84 34.57
C GLY A 254 -7.08 -13.77 36.08
N GLN A 255 -7.77 -14.72 36.74
CA GLN A 255 -7.74 -15.13 38.14
C GLN A 255 -6.58 -14.58 38.99
N ARG A 256 -6.85 -14.20 40.27
CA ARG A 256 -5.88 -13.63 41.23
C ARG A 256 -4.50 -14.35 41.30
N SER A 257 -4.41 -15.61 40.87
CA SER A 257 -3.24 -16.49 40.93
C SER A 257 -2.37 -16.58 39.65
N THR A 258 -2.71 -15.95 38.52
CA THR A 258 -1.86 -15.97 37.28
C THR A 258 -1.79 -14.59 36.59
N VAL A 259 -0.66 -14.29 35.92
CA VAL A 259 -0.35 -12.99 35.28
C VAL A 259 0.50 -13.28 34.04
N ASN A 260 0.09 -12.76 32.90
CA ASN A 260 0.84 -12.86 31.66
C ASN A 260 1.80 -11.68 31.50
N LEU A 261 3.11 -11.90 31.58
CA LEU A 261 4.08 -10.82 31.29
C LEU A 261 4.05 -10.38 29.82
N ALA A 262 3.64 -11.25 28.89
CA ALA A 262 3.65 -10.92 27.46
C ALA A 262 2.74 -9.72 27.16
N SER A 263 1.64 -9.56 27.90
CA SER A 263 0.72 -8.42 27.79
C SER A 263 1.41 -7.06 27.95
N LEU A 264 2.48 -6.97 28.75
CA LEU A 264 3.25 -5.73 28.94
C LEU A 264 4.00 -5.29 27.68
N LEU A 265 4.28 -6.21 26.76
CA LEU A 265 4.90 -5.88 25.47
C LEU A 265 3.94 -5.13 24.55
N ALA A 266 2.63 -5.34 24.74
CA ALA A 266 1.62 -4.65 23.96
C ALA A 266 1.53 -3.18 24.36
N GLY A 267 1.75 -2.27 23.40
CA GLY A 267 1.84 -0.83 23.67
C GLY A 267 3.17 -0.39 24.29
N SER A 268 4.15 -1.31 24.43
CA SER A 268 5.48 -0.95 24.95
C SER A 268 6.34 -0.21 23.93
N GLU A 269 5.97 -0.22 22.65
CA GLU A 269 6.68 0.45 21.56
C GLU A 269 8.17 0.07 21.47
N GLY A 270 8.52 -1.15 21.87
CA GLY A 270 9.91 -1.63 21.86
C GLY A 270 10.79 -1.02 22.97
N THR A 271 10.19 -0.41 24.00
CA THR A 271 10.91 0.19 25.13
C THR A 271 11.24 -0.79 26.25
N LEU A 272 10.58 -1.96 26.30
CA LEU A 272 10.81 -2.98 27.34
C LEU A 272 11.69 -4.15 26.85
N ALA A 273 11.51 -4.57 25.61
CA ALA A 273 12.29 -5.65 25.00
C ALA A 273 12.14 -5.63 23.48
N VAL A 274 13.03 -6.35 22.78
CA VAL A 274 12.91 -6.63 21.34
C VAL A 274 12.21 -7.98 21.14
N ILE A 275 11.05 -7.97 20.49
CA ILE A 275 10.27 -9.19 20.22
C ILE A 275 10.93 -9.99 19.09
N ARG A 276 11.21 -11.27 19.32
CA ARG A 276 11.75 -12.21 18.32
C ARG A 276 10.62 -12.95 17.61
N LYS A 277 9.82 -13.65 18.43
CA LYS A 277 8.75 -14.56 18.04
C LYS A 277 7.62 -14.43 19.05
N MET A 278 6.39 -14.62 18.59
CA MET A 278 5.20 -14.53 19.44
C MET A 278 4.25 -15.68 19.14
N LYS A 279 3.65 -16.22 20.20
CA LYS A 279 2.51 -17.12 20.13
C LYS A 279 1.26 -16.29 20.33
N VAL A 280 0.41 -16.26 19.30
CA VAL A 280 -0.83 -15.48 19.29
C VAL A 280 -2.04 -16.39 19.17
N ASN A 281 -3.11 -16.03 19.85
CA ASN A 281 -4.39 -16.69 19.71
C ASN A 281 -5.02 -16.38 18.34
N LEU A 282 -5.85 -17.30 17.84
CA LEU A 282 -6.63 -17.16 16.62
C LEU A 282 -8.12 -17.27 16.95
N VAL A 283 -8.94 -16.56 16.19
CA VAL A 283 -10.41 -16.57 16.30
C VAL A 283 -11.04 -17.19 15.07
N PRO A 284 -12.26 -17.76 15.18
CA PRO A 284 -13.02 -18.19 14.02
C PRO A 284 -13.28 -17.04 13.05
N LYS A 285 -13.04 -17.28 11.76
CA LYS A 285 -13.41 -16.36 10.70
C LYS A 285 -14.95 -16.39 10.52
N PRO A 286 -15.63 -15.24 10.49
CA PRO A 286 -17.07 -15.20 10.24
C PRO A 286 -17.46 -15.86 8.91
N LYS A 287 -18.59 -16.59 8.91
CA LYS A 287 -19.11 -17.27 7.71
C LYS A 287 -19.87 -16.33 6.78
N HIS A 288 -20.67 -15.45 7.36
CA HIS A 288 -21.48 -14.48 6.65
C HIS A 288 -21.40 -13.13 7.35
N THR A 289 -21.41 -12.08 6.54
CA THR A 289 -21.41 -10.66 6.93
C THR A 289 -22.46 -9.93 6.11
N ILE A 290 -23.09 -8.90 6.67
CA ILE A 290 -23.94 -7.93 5.96
C ILE A 290 -23.60 -6.55 6.49
N LEU A 291 -23.45 -5.57 5.60
CA LEU A 291 -23.33 -4.16 5.98
C LEU A 291 -24.64 -3.42 5.74
N ALA A 292 -24.99 -2.56 6.69
CA ALA A 292 -26.04 -1.57 6.54
C ALA A 292 -25.45 -0.16 6.66
N VAL A 293 -25.77 0.71 5.70
CA VAL A 293 -25.29 2.09 5.66
C VAL A 293 -26.44 3.03 6.05
N LEU A 294 -26.27 3.78 7.13
CA LEU A 294 -27.21 4.82 7.58
C LEU A 294 -26.62 6.20 7.26
N GLN A 295 -27.48 7.18 6.97
CA GLN A 295 -27.08 8.55 6.66
C GLN A 295 -27.56 9.54 7.72
N TYR A 296 -26.76 10.58 7.97
CA TYR A 296 -27.02 11.58 9.01
C TYR A 296 -26.81 13.01 8.49
N GLN A 297 -27.43 13.97 9.16
CA GLN A 297 -27.31 15.40 8.83
C GLN A 297 -26.08 16.05 9.47
N SER A 298 -25.45 15.39 10.44
CA SER A 298 -24.20 15.82 11.07
C SER A 298 -23.39 14.63 11.59
N ILE A 299 -22.11 14.85 11.91
CA ILE A 299 -21.23 13.82 12.51
C ILE A 299 -21.67 13.55 13.95
N GLU A 300 -22.12 14.59 14.63
CA GLU A 300 -22.62 14.60 16.00
C GLU A 300 -23.84 13.70 16.16
N GLU A 301 -24.83 13.86 15.27
CA GLU A 301 -26.04 13.04 15.23
C GLU A 301 -25.71 11.58 14.98
N ALA A 302 -24.77 11.30 14.06
CA ALA A 302 -24.27 9.94 13.84
C ALA A 302 -23.64 9.37 15.12
N CYS A 303 -22.81 10.16 15.82
CA CYS A 303 -22.18 9.73 17.07
C CYS A 303 -23.19 9.54 18.23
N ASP A 304 -24.25 10.36 18.31
CA ASP A 304 -25.32 10.22 19.30
C ASP A 304 -26.13 8.93 19.11
N ASP A 305 -26.18 8.38 17.90
CA ASP A 305 -26.94 7.17 17.57
C ASP A 305 -26.19 5.84 17.85
N VAL A 306 -24.88 5.91 18.06
CA VAL A 306 -24.03 4.72 18.29
C VAL A 306 -24.51 3.85 19.46
N PRO A 307 -24.85 4.40 20.65
CA PRO A 307 -25.33 3.58 21.77
C PRO A 307 -26.58 2.77 21.42
N ARG A 308 -27.55 3.37 20.72
CA ARG A 308 -28.75 2.67 20.25
C ARG A 308 -28.39 1.54 19.28
N LEU A 309 -27.48 1.79 18.35
CA LEU A 309 -27.06 0.78 17.36
C LEU A 309 -26.33 -0.40 18.02
N LEU A 310 -25.59 -0.17 19.10
CA LEU A 310 -24.91 -1.23 19.86
C LEU A 310 -25.89 -2.22 20.52
N GLU A 311 -27.12 -1.81 20.84
CA GLU A 311 -28.16 -2.68 21.41
C GLU A 311 -28.56 -3.84 20.46
N PHE A 312 -28.26 -3.72 19.17
CA PHE A 312 -28.55 -4.75 18.16
C PHE A 312 -27.42 -5.77 17.97
N ASN A 313 -26.36 -5.72 18.79
CA ASN A 313 -25.19 -6.60 18.72
C ASN A 313 -24.49 -6.63 17.35
N PRO A 314 -24.11 -5.45 16.79
CA PRO A 314 -23.31 -5.41 15.57
C PRO A 314 -21.89 -5.92 15.83
N SER A 315 -21.22 -6.32 14.77
CA SER A 315 -19.79 -6.67 14.75
C SER A 315 -18.88 -5.44 14.67
N ALA A 316 -19.35 -4.37 14.03
CA ALA A 316 -18.65 -3.09 13.91
C ALA A 316 -19.64 -1.95 13.62
N ILE A 317 -19.31 -0.73 14.05
CA ILE A 317 -19.97 0.52 13.62
C ILE A 317 -18.88 1.53 13.29
N GLU A 318 -18.84 1.96 12.03
CA GLU A 318 -17.79 2.84 11.51
C GLU A 318 -18.37 4.13 10.95
N LEU A 319 -17.74 5.26 11.27
CA LEU A 319 -18.17 6.56 10.78
C LEU A 319 -17.32 6.99 9.58
N ILE A 320 -18.00 7.39 8.49
CA ILE A 320 -17.36 8.01 7.32
C ILE A 320 -17.98 9.41 7.10
N PRO A 321 -17.20 10.50 7.22
CA PRO A 321 -17.70 11.86 7.04
C PRO A 321 -17.81 12.24 5.56
N GLN A 322 -18.62 13.27 5.28
CA GLN A 322 -18.78 13.86 3.94
C GLN A 322 -17.46 14.18 3.25
N MET A 323 -16.47 14.67 3.99
CA MET A 323 -15.16 15.03 3.44
C MET A 323 -14.47 13.84 2.76
N ILE A 324 -14.48 12.65 3.40
CA ILE A 324 -13.89 11.45 2.81
C ILE A 324 -14.71 11.02 1.59
N LEU A 325 -16.04 11.07 1.67
CA LEU A 325 -16.93 10.70 0.55
C LEU A 325 -16.72 11.61 -0.67
N GLN A 326 -16.55 12.91 -0.47
CA GLN A 326 -16.28 13.87 -1.54
C GLN A 326 -14.91 13.63 -2.18
N LEU A 327 -13.86 13.49 -1.37
CA LEU A 327 -12.51 13.27 -1.86
C LEU A 327 -12.37 11.92 -2.57
N ALA A 328 -13.02 10.86 -2.07
CA ALA A 328 -13.01 9.54 -2.69
C ALA A 328 -13.52 9.57 -4.14
N ARG A 329 -14.46 10.45 -4.49
CA ARG A 329 -14.93 10.63 -5.88
C ARG A 329 -13.87 11.18 -6.83
N SER A 330 -12.87 11.88 -6.31
CA SER A 330 -11.77 12.46 -7.08
C SER A 330 -10.52 11.58 -7.13
N VAL A 331 -10.42 10.56 -6.27
CA VAL A 331 -9.27 9.66 -6.21
C VAL A 331 -9.55 8.42 -7.05
N SER A 332 -8.81 8.28 -8.17
CA SER A 332 -8.89 7.14 -9.10
C SER A 332 -8.94 5.77 -8.42
N ALA A 333 -8.18 5.59 -7.34
CA ALA A 333 -8.07 4.33 -6.59
C ALA A 333 -9.38 3.84 -5.95
N VAL A 334 -10.34 4.74 -5.70
CA VAL A 334 -11.59 4.41 -5.00
C VAL A 334 -12.84 5.00 -5.66
N ALA A 335 -12.71 5.88 -6.66
CA ALA A 335 -13.83 6.58 -7.29
C ALA A 335 -14.87 5.64 -7.89
N ASN A 336 -14.44 4.53 -8.52
CA ASN A 336 -15.34 3.53 -9.10
C ASN A 336 -16.07 2.66 -8.06
N GLN A 337 -15.76 2.83 -6.78
CA GLN A 337 -16.35 2.07 -5.67
C GLN A 337 -17.47 2.82 -4.95
N MET A 338 -17.78 4.05 -5.39
CA MET A 338 -18.70 4.97 -4.70
C MET A 338 -20.19 4.76 -5.02
N SER A 339 -20.57 3.71 -5.76
CA SER A 339 -21.96 3.51 -6.22
C SER A 339 -22.98 3.25 -5.11
N TRP A 340 -22.52 2.90 -3.90
CA TRP A 340 -23.36 2.62 -2.73
C TRP A 340 -23.78 3.87 -1.96
N ILE A 341 -23.31 5.06 -2.33
CA ILE A 341 -23.75 6.32 -1.72
C ILE A 341 -24.50 7.17 -2.75
N VAL A 342 -25.73 7.55 -2.41
CA VAL A 342 -26.54 8.48 -3.20
C VAL A 342 -26.54 9.84 -2.51
N GLY A 343 -26.37 10.91 -3.29
CA GLY A 343 -26.30 12.28 -2.75
C GLY A 343 -24.99 12.55 -2.00
N ASN A 344 -25.04 13.44 -1.00
CA ASN A 344 -23.85 13.90 -0.29
C ASN A 344 -24.13 14.10 1.21
N PRO A 345 -24.40 13.01 1.96
CA PRO A 345 -24.72 13.11 3.39
C PRO A 345 -23.56 13.71 4.19
N ALA A 346 -23.87 14.34 5.33
CA ALA A 346 -22.86 14.93 6.21
C ALA A 346 -21.99 13.86 6.88
N ALA A 347 -22.60 12.73 7.24
CA ALA A 347 -21.94 11.55 7.74
C ALA A 347 -22.73 10.29 7.37
N VAL A 348 -22.04 9.15 7.30
CA VAL A 348 -22.67 7.84 7.29
C VAL A 348 -22.11 6.96 8.40
N LEU A 349 -22.96 6.09 8.95
CA LEU A 349 -22.53 4.95 9.75
C LEU A 349 -22.64 3.68 8.92
N VAL A 350 -21.55 2.92 8.87
CA VAL A 350 -21.52 1.57 8.31
C VAL A 350 -21.60 0.60 9.49
N VAL A 351 -22.71 -0.12 9.58
CA VAL A 351 -22.98 -1.11 10.62
C VAL A 351 -22.80 -2.49 10.03
N GLU A 352 -21.87 -3.28 10.57
CA GLU A 352 -21.65 -4.67 10.18
C GLU A 352 -22.35 -5.63 11.14
N PHE A 353 -23.02 -6.64 10.59
CA PHE A 353 -23.44 -7.82 11.34
C PHE A 353 -22.77 -9.05 10.77
N SER A 354 -22.24 -9.92 11.64
CA SER A 354 -21.60 -11.17 11.25
C SER A 354 -22.19 -12.37 11.99
N GLY A 355 -22.26 -13.53 11.33
CA GLY A 355 -22.82 -14.72 11.97
C GLY A 355 -22.89 -15.97 11.09
N LYS A 356 -23.60 -16.98 11.59
CA LYS A 356 -23.75 -18.29 10.93
C LYS A 356 -24.92 -18.37 9.96
N GLN A 357 -25.96 -17.55 10.13
CA GLN A 357 -27.19 -17.60 9.33
C GLN A 357 -27.53 -16.24 8.74
N VAL A 358 -27.62 -16.16 7.41
CA VAL A 358 -27.92 -14.92 6.68
C VAL A 358 -29.30 -14.35 7.05
N SER A 359 -30.30 -15.19 7.30
CA SER A 359 -31.66 -14.76 7.69
C SER A 359 -31.67 -13.93 8.97
N ALA A 360 -30.90 -14.34 9.98
CA ALA A 360 -30.78 -13.62 11.24
C ALA A 360 -30.08 -12.26 11.05
N LEU A 361 -29.05 -12.21 10.18
CA LEU A 361 -28.36 -10.94 9.86
C LEU A 361 -29.31 -9.96 9.16
N LYS A 362 -30.12 -10.44 8.22
CA LYS A 362 -31.15 -9.61 7.55
C LYS A 362 -32.21 -9.11 8.54
N GLU A 363 -32.57 -9.92 9.54
CA GLU A 363 -33.50 -9.49 10.58
C GLU A 363 -32.91 -8.39 11.46
N ALA A 364 -31.62 -8.51 11.85
CA ALA A 364 -30.92 -7.47 12.59
C ALA A 364 -30.87 -6.14 11.81
N VAL A 365 -30.57 -6.20 10.51
CA VAL A 365 -30.58 -5.03 9.61
C VAL A 365 -31.97 -4.38 9.51
N ARG A 366 -33.07 -5.16 9.57
CA ARG A 366 -34.42 -4.58 9.57
C ARG A 366 -34.77 -3.85 10.87
N LYS A 367 -34.17 -4.26 12.00
CA LYS A 367 -34.46 -3.72 13.33
C LYS A 367 -33.79 -2.37 13.60
N ILE A 368 -32.67 -2.08 12.92
CA ILE A 368 -31.92 -0.82 13.14
C ILE A 368 -32.59 0.43 12.56
N GLY A 369 -33.55 0.29 11.63
CA GLY A 369 -34.35 1.39 11.08
C GLY A 369 -34.14 1.62 9.59
N ASP A 370 -34.26 2.88 9.15
CA ASP A 370 -34.11 3.27 7.75
C ASP A 370 -32.65 3.21 7.29
N VAL A 371 -32.38 2.32 6.33
CA VAL A 371 -31.03 2.07 5.78
C VAL A 371 -30.95 2.58 4.35
N LEU A 372 -29.90 3.34 4.04
CA LEU A 372 -29.63 3.87 2.70
C LEU A 372 -29.17 2.77 1.73
N THR A 373 -28.30 1.87 2.20
CA THR A 373 -27.75 0.78 1.37
C THR A 373 -27.45 -0.44 2.22
N ILE A 374 -27.78 -1.62 1.68
CA ILE A 374 -27.45 -2.93 2.26
C ILE A 374 -26.46 -3.61 1.31
N ALA A 375 -25.29 -3.99 1.82
CA ALA A 375 -24.29 -4.75 1.07
C ALA A 375 -24.27 -6.21 1.55
N GLU A 376 -24.76 -7.11 0.72
CA GLU A 376 -24.84 -8.54 1.03
C GLU A 376 -23.72 -9.35 0.37
N SER A 377 -23.27 -8.92 -0.80
CA SER A 377 -22.18 -9.59 -1.51
C SER A 377 -20.81 -9.15 -0.99
N ASN A 378 -19.81 -10.04 -1.04
CA ASN A 378 -18.43 -9.72 -0.68
C ASN A 378 -17.88 -8.53 -1.49
N GLU A 379 -18.29 -8.37 -2.76
CA GLU A 379 -17.85 -7.28 -3.61
C GLU A 379 -18.38 -5.93 -3.12
N GLU A 380 -19.69 -5.83 -2.81
CA GLU A 380 -20.28 -4.61 -2.24
C GLU A 380 -19.65 -4.25 -0.90
N GLN A 381 -19.43 -5.25 -0.04
CA GLN A 381 -18.81 -5.05 1.27
C GLN A 381 -17.37 -4.55 1.14
N ASN A 382 -16.59 -5.16 0.24
CA ASN A 382 -15.22 -4.75 -0.02
C ASN A 382 -15.14 -3.31 -0.55
N ARG A 383 -16.08 -2.87 -1.40
CA ARG A 383 -16.13 -1.47 -1.88
C ARG A 383 -16.29 -0.48 -0.73
N ILE A 384 -17.21 -0.75 0.19
CA ILE A 384 -17.45 0.09 1.38
C ILE A 384 -16.22 0.07 2.31
N TRP A 385 -15.73 -1.13 2.64
CA TRP A 385 -14.60 -1.30 3.55
C TRP A 385 -13.30 -0.71 3.01
N ASN A 386 -13.06 -0.77 1.71
CA ASN A 386 -11.87 -0.19 1.09
C ASN A 386 -11.86 1.34 1.21
N ILE A 387 -13.01 2.01 1.05
CA ILE A 387 -13.13 3.47 1.28
C ILE A 387 -12.83 3.80 2.75
N ARG A 388 -13.43 3.06 3.70
CA ARG A 388 -13.19 3.28 5.14
C ARG A 388 -11.73 3.08 5.52
N LYS A 389 -11.08 2.01 5.04
CA LYS A 389 -9.67 1.69 5.31
C LYS A 389 -8.71 2.66 4.62
N SER A 390 -9.11 3.21 3.47
CA SER A 390 -8.32 4.20 2.71
C SER A 390 -8.51 5.64 3.18
N GLY A 391 -9.42 5.89 4.14
CA GLY A 391 -9.80 7.22 4.60
C GLY A 391 -8.62 8.14 4.91
N LEU A 392 -7.57 7.59 5.52
CA LEU A 392 -6.32 8.30 5.82
C LEU A 392 -5.66 8.88 4.56
N GLY A 393 -5.44 8.03 3.55
CA GLY A 393 -4.81 8.45 2.31
C GLY A 393 -5.69 9.39 1.50
N ILE A 394 -7.01 9.15 1.52
CA ILE A 394 -8.00 9.99 0.85
C ILE A 394 -8.00 11.41 1.44
N LEU A 395 -7.95 11.58 2.77
CA LEU A 395 -7.87 12.90 3.40
C LEU A 395 -6.59 13.66 2.98
N ASP A 396 -5.47 12.95 2.87
CA ASP A 396 -4.17 13.47 2.49
C ASP A 396 -3.98 13.60 0.95
N SER A 397 -4.98 13.23 0.15
CA SER A 397 -4.91 13.27 -1.33
C SER A 397 -5.02 14.67 -1.92
N ARG A 398 -5.18 15.71 -1.08
CA ARG A 398 -5.26 17.09 -1.52
C ARG A 398 -3.88 17.75 -1.51
N PRO A 399 -3.41 18.30 -2.64
CA PRO A 399 -2.20 19.10 -2.68
C PRO A 399 -2.50 20.47 -2.09
N GLN A 400 -2.01 20.73 -0.87
CA GLN A 400 -2.14 22.02 -0.20
C GLN A 400 -1.03 22.19 0.84
N ASN A 401 -0.66 23.44 1.13
CA ASN A 401 0.30 23.75 2.20
C ASN A 401 -0.31 23.43 3.57
N ALA A 402 -1.54 23.87 3.80
CA ALA A 402 -2.31 23.44 4.96
C ALA A 402 -2.75 21.99 4.73
N ARG A 403 -2.45 21.05 5.63
CA ARG A 403 -2.77 19.63 5.46
C ARG A 403 -3.48 19.05 6.68
N PRO A 404 -4.26 17.97 6.54
CA PRO A 404 -4.76 17.22 7.70
C PRO A 404 -3.58 16.65 8.50
N ILE A 405 -3.40 17.06 9.76
CA ILE A 405 -2.27 16.63 10.62
C ILE A 405 -2.73 15.65 11.70
N ALA A 406 -1.94 14.61 11.91
CA ALA A 406 -2.16 13.49 12.82
C ALA A 406 -1.64 13.74 14.25
N PHE A 407 -2.29 14.64 15.02
CA PHE A 407 -1.84 14.95 16.39
C PHE A 407 -2.91 14.79 17.48
N ILE A 408 -4.18 14.62 17.10
CA ILE A 408 -5.30 14.26 17.97
C ILE A 408 -6.14 13.11 17.38
N GLU A 409 -5.46 12.23 16.63
CA GLU A 409 -6.09 11.22 15.77
C GLU A 409 -6.52 9.93 16.51
N ASP A 410 -6.28 9.82 17.81
CA ASP A 410 -6.40 8.52 18.50
C ASP A 410 -7.16 8.63 19.83
N CYS A 411 -8.11 9.57 19.91
CA CYS A 411 -8.87 9.80 21.12
C CYS A 411 -9.94 8.71 21.30
N ALA A 412 -9.88 7.96 22.41
CA ALA A 412 -10.95 7.05 22.83
C ALA A 412 -11.85 7.72 23.88
N ILE A 413 -13.15 7.72 23.63
CA ILE A 413 -14.19 8.33 24.47
C ILE A 413 -15.27 7.28 24.74
N PRO A 414 -15.85 7.22 25.96
CA PRO A 414 -17.03 6.40 26.22
C PRO A 414 -18.13 6.65 25.17
N VAL A 415 -18.72 5.58 24.63
CA VAL A 415 -19.59 5.65 23.45
C VAL A 415 -20.82 6.55 23.67
N GLU A 416 -21.31 6.62 24.91
CA GLU A 416 -22.44 7.45 25.34
C GLU A 416 -22.14 8.95 25.32
N ARG A 417 -20.87 9.33 25.19
CA ARG A 417 -20.39 10.72 25.20
C ARG A 417 -19.79 11.15 23.86
N LEU A 418 -19.84 10.31 22.81
CA LEU A 418 -19.22 10.60 21.52
C LEU A 418 -19.77 11.87 20.86
N GLY A 419 -21.09 12.03 20.78
CA GLY A 419 -21.67 13.21 20.15
C GLY A 419 -21.36 14.50 20.92
N GLU A 420 -21.30 14.44 22.27
CA GLU A 420 -20.84 15.58 23.08
C GLU A 420 -19.38 15.94 22.76
N PHE A 421 -18.50 14.94 22.69
CA PHE A 421 -17.09 15.17 22.35
C PHE A 421 -16.93 15.82 20.97
N VAL A 422 -17.62 15.32 19.95
CA VAL A 422 -17.55 15.89 18.59
C VAL A 422 -18.02 17.33 18.57
N ARG A 423 -19.15 17.66 19.24
CA ARG A 423 -19.66 19.04 19.34
C ARG A 423 -18.63 19.99 19.93
N GLU A 424 -18.00 19.60 21.03
CA GLU A 424 -17.01 20.45 21.71
C GLU A 424 -15.70 20.57 20.91
N VAL A 425 -15.22 19.49 20.30
CA VAL A 425 -14.05 19.54 19.41
C VAL A 425 -14.30 20.46 18.22
N GLN A 426 -15.47 20.39 17.59
CA GLN A 426 -15.79 21.31 16.48
C GLN A 426 -15.78 22.78 16.92
N LYS A 427 -16.26 23.09 18.14
CA LYS A 427 -16.16 24.45 18.71
C LYS A 427 -14.71 24.88 18.91
N ILE A 428 -13.85 24.00 19.42
CA ILE A 428 -12.40 24.26 19.57
C ILE A 428 -11.80 24.60 18.20
N LEU A 429 -12.05 23.76 17.19
CA LEU A 429 -11.52 23.96 15.82
C LEU A 429 -12.00 25.29 15.21
N LEU A 430 -13.30 25.62 15.37
CA LEU A 430 -13.86 26.90 14.93
C LEU A 430 -13.21 28.10 15.63
N GLY A 431 -12.94 27.99 16.94
CA GLY A 431 -12.22 29.00 17.71
C GLY A 431 -10.80 29.27 17.18
N HIS A 432 -10.14 28.22 16.70
CA HIS A 432 -8.82 28.30 16.02
C HIS A 432 -8.91 28.58 14.52
N LYS A 433 -10.12 28.84 13.98
CA LYS A 433 -10.37 29.13 12.55
C LYS A 433 -9.89 28.01 11.62
N THR A 434 -9.99 26.77 12.08
CA THR A 434 -9.67 25.57 11.29
C THR A 434 -10.86 24.60 11.29
N TYR A 435 -10.72 23.52 10.55
CA TYR A 435 -11.67 22.41 10.48
C TYR A 435 -10.88 21.10 10.42
N ALA A 436 -11.55 19.96 10.62
CA ALA A 436 -10.90 18.65 10.61
C ALA A 436 -11.68 17.62 9.78
N GLY A 437 -10.95 16.63 9.25
CA GLY A 437 -11.56 15.35 8.91
C GLY A 437 -11.79 14.55 10.20
N ILE A 438 -13.02 14.11 10.44
CA ILE A 438 -13.40 13.30 11.62
C ILE A 438 -14.05 12.01 11.14
N TYR A 439 -13.37 10.88 11.34
CA TYR A 439 -13.89 9.54 11.10
C TYR A 439 -13.62 8.68 12.34
N ALA A 440 -14.29 7.55 12.50
CA ALA A 440 -14.21 6.82 13.77
C ALA A 440 -14.42 5.33 13.61
N HIS A 441 -13.75 4.59 14.50
CA HIS A 441 -14.24 3.31 15.00
C HIS A 441 -15.31 3.59 16.04
N ALA A 442 -16.52 3.94 15.56
CA ALA A 442 -17.57 4.53 16.38
C ALA A 442 -18.02 3.58 17.49
N SER A 443 -18.19 2.29 17.18
CA SER A 443 -18.54 1.26 18.17
C SER A 443 -17.48 1.07 19.26
N GLY A 444 -16.21 1.35 18.94
CA GLY A 444 -15.10 1.27 19.89
C GLY A 444 -14.78 2.59 20.59
N GLY A 445 -15.59 3.63 20.37
CA GLY A 445 -15.40 4.95 20.96
C GLY A 445 -14.16 5.72 20.49
N CYS A 446 -13.50 5.28 19.41
CA CYS A 446 -12.23 5.83 18.95
C CYS A 446 -12.42 6.78 17.75
N LEU A 447 -12.09 8.05 17.93
CA LEU A 447 -12.17 9.07 16.89
C LEU A 447 -10.80 9.40 16.31
N HIS A 448 -10.77 9.46 14.99
CA HIS A 448 -9.66 9.93 14.19
C HIS A 448 -9.93 11.34 13.67
N ILE A 449 -9.31 12.31 14.34
CA ILE A 449 -9.50 13.73 14.09
C ILE A 449 -8.21 14.30 13.52
N ARG A 450 -8.28 14.88 12.31
CA ARG A 450 -7.15 15.51 11.63
C ARG A 450 -7.45 16.96 11.26
N PRO A 451 -7.07 17.93 12.12
CA PRO A 451 -7.17 19.35 11.80
C PRO A 451 -6.33 19.74 10.60
N VAL A 452 -6.83 20.66 9.78
CA VAL A 452 -6.13 21.15 8.58
C VAL A 452 -5.29 22.38 8.95
N LEU A 453 -3.97 22.22 9.02
CA LEU A 453 -3.02 23.25 9.48
C LEU A 453 -1.82 23.35 8.54
N ASP A 454 -1.24 24.54 8.42
CA ASP A 454 0.03 24.78 7.71
C ASP A 454 1.19 24.86 8.69
N LEU A 455 1.85 23.71 8.93
CA LEU A 455 2.97 23.61 9.88
C LEU A 455 4.28 24.23 9.35
N THR A 456 4.33 24.63 8.09
CA THR A 456 5.48 25.39 7.55
C THR A 456 5.52 26.83 8.08
N ARG A 457 4.44 27.26 8.75
CA ARG A 457 4.32 28.57 9.38
C ARG A 457 4.24 28.44 10.89
N GLY A 458 4.90 29.34 11.61
CA GLY A 458 4.89 29.30 13.08
C GLY A 458 3.54 29.56 13.73
N GLU A 459 2.62 30.21 13.02
CA GLU A 459 1.22 30.30 13.44
C GLU A 459 0.54 28.92 13.47
N GLY A 460 0.74 28.09 12.44
CA GLY A 460 0.15 26.75 12.36
C GLY A 460 0.68 25.81 13.44
N VAL A 461 1.97 25.92 13.78
CA VAL A 461 2.58 25.18 14.90
C VAL A 461 1.96 25.60 16.24
N LYS A 462 1.75 26.91 16.48
CA LYS A 462 1.08 27.40 17.69
C LYS A 462 -0.38 26.96 17.78
N GLN A 463 -1.11 26.99 16.66
CA GLN A 463 -2.49 26.50 16.58
C GLN A 463 -2.56 25.01 16.95
N MET A 464 -1.66 24.19 16.40
CA MET A 464 -1.56 22.76 16.74
C MET A 464 -1.44 22.56 18.26
N ARG A 465 -0.56 23.35 18.91
CA ARG A 465 -0.36 23.28 20.36
C ARG A 465 -1.57 23.67 21.19
N ASN A 466 -2.23 24.76 20.84
CA ASN A 466 -3.41 25.17 21.59
C ASN A 466 -4.55 24.16 21.43
N ILE A 467 -4.76 23.64 20.22
CA ILE A 467 -5.80 22.64 19.95
C ILE A 467 -5.57 21.37 20.77
N VAL A 468 -4.35 20.82 20.81
CA VAL A 468 -4.10 19.58 21.56
C VAL A 468 -4.31 19.76 23.06
N GLU A 469 -3.95 20.91 23.62
CA GLU A 469 -4.16 21.19 25.06
C GLU A 469 -5.63 21.26 25.45
N GLU A 470 -6.46 21.91 24.61
CA GLU A 470 -7.90 21.99 24.81
C GLU A 470 -8.57 20.62 24.62
N VAL A 471 -8.19 19.89 23.58
CA VAL A 471 -8.70 18.53 23.31
C VAL A 471 -8.27 17.55 24.40
N PHE A 472 -7.03 17.61 24.87
CA PHE A 472 -6.56 16.80 26.01
C PHE A 472 -7.43 17.02 27.24
N SER A 473 -7.66 18.28 27.59
CA SER A 473 -8.47 18.65 28.76
C SER A 473 -9.90 18.14 28.62
N LEU A 474 -10.48 18.22 27.42
CA LEU A 474 -11.80 17.68 27.12
C LEU A 474 -11.83 16.15 27.21
N THR A 475 -10.86 15.45 26.60
CA THR A 475 -10.76 13.98 26.65
C THR A 475 -10.71 13.48 28.08
N MET A 476 -9.87 14.08 28.93
CA MET A 476 -9.78 13.72 30.35
C MET A 476 -11.10 14.01 31.10
N LYS A 477 -11.73 15.17 30.85
CA LYS A 477 -13.03 15.53 31.45
C LYS A 477 -14.12 14.50 31.13
N LEU A 478 -14.09 13.91 29.93
CA LEU A 478 -15.05 12.89 29.50
C LEU A 478 -14.65 11.46 29.90
N GLY A 479 -13.53 11.28 30.61
CA GLY A 479 -13.04 9.97 31.04
C GLY A 479 -12.40 9.13 29.92
N GLY A 480 -11.98 9.78 28.84
CA GLY A 480 -11.35 9.14 27.68
C GLY A 480 -9.84 8.91 27.82
N SER A 481 -9.22 8.50 26.71
CA SER A 481 -7.77 8.34 26.54
C SER A 481 -7.31 9.07 25.27
N MET A 482 -6.09 9.64 25.30
CA MET A 482 -5.46 10.25 24.12
C MET A 482 -4.81 9.23 23.17
N SER A 483 -4.62 8.01 23.65
CA SER A 483 -4.11 6.89 22.85
C SER A 483 -5.04 5.69 23.02
N SER A 484 -5.56 5.24 21.89
CA SER A 484 -6.54 4.18 21.74
C SER A 484 -5.90 2.98 21.05
N GLU A 485 -5.32 3.15 19.87
CA GLU A 485 -4.75 2.07 19.05
C GLU A 485 -3.46 2.39 18.29
N HIS A 486 -3.08 3.66 18.17
CA HIS A 486 -1.91 4.09 17.41
C HIS A 486 -0.60 4.05 18.22
N GLY A 487 -0.67 3.77 19.52
CA GLY A 487 0.41 4.02 20.49
C GLY A 487 0.48 5.50 20.88
N ASP A 488 1.43 5.85 21.74
CA ASP A 488 1.71 7.22 22.13
C ASP A 488 2.83 7.83 21.28
N GLY A 489 3.96 7.11 21.14
CA GLY A 489 5.17 7.63 20.52
C GLY A 489 5.60 9.00 21.06
N ILE A 490 5.93 9.91 20.15
CA ILE A 490 6.20 11.31 20.45
C ILE A 490 4.90 12.10 20.59
N VAL A 491 3.86 11.75 19.82
CA VAL A 491 2.57 12.48 19.81
C VAL A 491 1.98 12.53 21.22
N SER A 492 1.78 11.40 21.88
CA SER A 492 1.06 11.40 23.16
C SER A 492 1.97 11.22 24.39
N GLY A 493 3.26 10.92 24.19
CA GLY A 493 4.19 10.58 25.28
C GLY A 493 4.31 11.66 26.36
N GLU A 494 4.30 12.95 25.98
CA GLU A 494 4.37 14.06 26.95
C GLU A 494 3.13 14.20 27.85
N PHE A 495 2.01 13.54 27.51
CA PHE A 495 0.76 13.62 28.27
C PHE A 495 0.52 12.44 29.22
N ILE A 496 1.40 11.42 29.25
CA ILE A 496 1.20 10.23 30.08
C ILE A 496 1.07 10.59 31.56
N GLU A 497 1.95 11.44 32.09
CA GLU A 497 1.89 11.84 33.51
C GLU A 497 0.63 12.63 33.84
N ARG A 498 0.17 13.48 32.94
CA ARG A 498 -1.09 14.23 33.10
C ARG A 498 -2.32 13.33 33.00
N THR A 499 -2.22 12.20 32.28
CA THR A 499 -3.30 11.22 32.12
C THR A 499 -3.46 10.35 33.38
N TYR A 500 -2.35 9.83 33.91
CA TYR A 500 -2.36 8.82 34.97
C TYR A 500 -2.01 9.35 36.36
N GLY A 501 -1.43 10.55 36.44
CA GLY A 501 -0.82 11.09 37.64
C GLY A 501 0.56 10.52 37.91
N LYS A 502 1.34 11.26 38.71
CA LYS A 502 2.74 10.98 39.00
C LYS A 502 2.98 9.56 39.54
N GLU A 503 2.15 9.09 40.45
CA GLU A 503 2.34 7.80 41.13
C GLU A 503 2.33 6.61 40.16
N ILE A 504 1.36 6.58 39.25
CA ILE A 504 1.24 5.52 38.24
C ILE A 504 2.34 5.66 37.17
N THR A 505 2.68 6.88 36.77
CA THR A 505 3.80 7.10 35.85
C THR A 505 5.14 6.68 36.47
N ASP A 506 5.36 6.91 37.77
CA ASP A 506 6.55 6.43 38.48
C ASP A 506 6.61 4.89 38.47
N ALA A 507 5.47 4.20 38.64
CA ALA A 507 5.41 2.74 38.52
C ALA A 507 5.79 2.26 37.10
N MET A 508 5.32 2.94 36.06
CA MET A 508 5.73 2.63 34.69
C MET A 508 7.23 2.89 34.47
N ARG A 509 7.77 3.98 35.02
CA ARG A 509 9.21 4.30 34.95
C ARG A 509 10.06 3.27 35.69
N LYS A 510 9.61 2.75 36.84
CA LYS A 510 10.27 1.64 37.55
C LYS A 510 10.36 0.41 36.65
N LEU A 511 9.26 0.05 35.97
CA LEU A 511 9.24 -1.07 35.02
C LEU A 511 10.21 -0.85 33.85
N LYS A 512 10.21 0.35 33.25
CA LYS A 512 11.17 0.72 32.20
C LYS A 512 12.61 0.59 32.68
N HIS A 513 12.94 1.13 33.86
CA HIS A 513 14.29 1.07 34.41
C HIS A 513 14.73 -0.36 34.73
N ALA A 514 13.82 -1.20 35.24
CA ALA A 514 14.08 -2.61 35.47
C ALA A 514 14.40 -3.34 34.16
N ALA A 515 13.66 -3.04 33.08
CA ALA A 515 13.85 -3.64 31.77
C ALA A 515 15.07 -3.08 31.00
N ASP A 516 15.43 -1.82 31.21
CA ASP A 516 16.43 -1.10 30.44
C ASP A 516 17.06 0.08 31.21
N PRO A 517 18.03 -0.20 32.09
CA PRO A 517 18.60 0.81 33.00
C PRO A 517 19.55 1.78 32.29
N ASP A 518 20.15 1.36 31.17
CA ASP A 518 20.99 2.22 30.32
C ASP A 518 20.15 3.01 29.28
N ASN A 519 18.83 2.81 29.27
CA ASN A 519 17.86 3.48 28.40
C ASN A 519 18.20 3.36 26.89
N ILE A 520 18.63 2.17 26.45
CA ILE A 520 18.99 1.91 25.05
C ILE A 520 17.79 1.54 24.18
N LEU A 521 16.71 1.01 24.76
CA LEU A 521 15.54 0.50 24.03
C LEU A 521 14.55 1.64 23.73
N ASN A 522 14.49 2.03 22.46
CA ASN A 522 13.64 3.08 21.88
C ASN A 522 13.45 4.32 22.78
N PRO A 523 14.54 5.03 23.14
CA PRO A 523 14.46 6.13 24.09
C PRO A 523 13.66 7.33 23.56
N LYS A 524 13.16 8.16 24.48
CA LYS A 524 12.43 9.42 24.20
C LYS A 524 11.13 9.23 23.41
N LYS A 525 10.39 8.16 23.73
CA LYS A 525 9.04 7.88 23.23
C LYS A 525 8.04 8.04 24.37
N LEU A 526 7.49 6.95 24.89
CA LEU A 526 6.60 6.93 26.06
C LEU A 526 7.08 7.84 27.19
N PHE A 527 8.35 7.73 27.58
CA PHE A 527 8.94 8.55 28.63
C PHE A 527 10.03 9.47 28.06
N ASP A 528 10.07 10.67 28.62
CA ASP A 528 11.01 11.72 28.22
C ASP A 528 10.92 12.03 26.72
N ALA A 529 9.70 11.93 26.18
CA ALA A 529 9.36 12.34 24.83
C ALA A 529 9.77 13.81 24.64
N PRO A 530 10.33 14.17 23.47
CA PRO A 530 10.49 15.57 23.17
C PRO A 530 9.10 16.21 22.99
N PRO A 531 8.99 17.55 23.10
CA PRO A 531 7.72 18.23 22.84
C PRO A 531 7.13 17.83 21.47
N MET A 532 5.83 17.53 21.37
CA MET A 532 5.16 17.16 20.10
C MET A 532 5.33 18.17 18.94
N ASP A 533 5.67 19.43 19.17
CA ASP A 533 5.96 20.43 18.11
C ASP A 533 7.44 20.47 17.68
N SER A 534 8.25 19.56 18.20
CA SER A 534 9.64 19.41 17.79
C SER A 534 9.79 18.34 16.70
N ASN A 535 10.89 18.39 15.95
CA ASN A 535 11.25 17.38 14.94
C ASN A 535 10.18 17.17 13.84
N LEU A 536 9.39 18.20 13.55
CA LEU A 536 8.38 18.16 12.48
C LEU A 536 9.08 17.95 11.12
N ARG A 537 8.54 17.03 10.31
CA ARG A 537 8.96 16.78 8.93
C ARG A 537 8.83 18.05 8.09
N TYR A 538 7.71 18.75 8.27
CA TYR A 538 7.43 20.05 7.66
C TYR A 538 7.22 21.07 8.79
N GLY A 539 8.31 21.68 9.24
CA GLY A 539 8.29 22.73 10.26
C GLY A 539 8.64 24.11 9.69
N GLU A 540 8.74 25.12 10.55
CA GLU A 540 9.06 26.50 10.18
C GLU A 540 10.38 26.66 9.41
N ASN A 541 11.34 25.76 9.64
CA ASN A 541 12.64 25.75 8.99
C ASN A 541 12.67 24.96 7.68
N TYR A 542 11.54 24.40 7.25
CA TYR A 542 11.46 23.62 6.02
C TYR A 542 11.61 24.53 4.80
N GLN A 543 12.66 24.27 4.01
CA GLN A 543 12.94 25.02 2.79
C GLN A 543 13.22 24.05 1.65
N ILE A 544 12.69 24.36 0.48
CA ILE A 544 12.83 23.55 -0.72
C ILE A 544 13.46 24.34 -1.87
N HIS A 545 14.13 23.62 -2.77
CA HIS A 545 14.59 24.08 -4.06
C HIS A 545 14.24 23.02 -5.09
N VAL A 546 13.29 23.35 -5.97
CA VAL A 546 12.87 22.49 -7.08
C VAL A 546 13.37 23.06 -8.40
N TRP A 547 13.70 22.18 -9.35
CA TRP A 547 14.03 22.59 -10.71
C TRP A 547 12.76 22.92 -11.50
N GLU A 548 12.92 23.63 -12.62
CA GLU A 548 11.82 23.91 -13.54
C GLU A 548 11.41 22.62 -14.25
N SER A 549 10.17 22.19 -14.03
CA SER A 549 9.66 20.93 -14.56
C SER A 549 9.31 21.03 -16.04
N ALA A 550 9.68 20.01 -16.82
CA ALA A 550 9.31 19.92 -18.23
C ALA A 550 7.85 19.44 -18.42
N LEU A 551 7.33 18.68 -17.45
CA LEU A 551 5.91 18.29 -17.35
C LEU A 551 5.13 19.27 -16.46
N HIS A 552 3.83 19.34 -16.71
CA HIS A 552 2.90 20.13 -15.90
C HIS A 552 2.28 19.31 -14.77
N PHE A 553 2.40 19.82 -13.55
CA PHE A 553 1.84 19.27 -12.30
C PHE A 553 0.76 20.23 -11.76
N GLU A 554 -0.20 20.59 -12.61
CA GLU A 554 -1.22 21.61 -12.28
C GLU A 554 -2.07 21.19 -11.09
N HIS A 555 -2.54 19.93 -11.09
CA HIS A 555 -3.34 19.38 -10.01
C HIS A 555 -2.58 19.43 -8.68
N GLU A 556 -1.29 19.10 -8.67
CA GLU A 556 -0.45 19.07 -7.47
C GLU A 556 0.13 20.44 -7.06
N HIS A 557 -0.25 21.52 -7.77
CA HIS A 557 0.31 22.86 -7.57
C HIS A 557 1.84 22.94 -7.75
N GLY A 558 2.37 22.15 -8.68
CA GLY A 558 3.79 22.13 -9.06
C GLY A 558 4.53 20.87 -8.61
N LEU A 559 5.77 20.74 -9.07
CA LEU A 559 6.61 19.56 -8.82
C LEU A 559 6.84 19.29 -7.33
N ALA A 560 7.02 20.34 -6.52
CA ALA A 560 7.17 20.21 -5.07
C ALA A 560 5.95 19.53 -4.43
N GLY A 561 4.75 20.02 -4.75
CA GLY A 561 3.51 19.43 -4.27
C GLY A 561 3.36 17.98 -4.71
N ALA A 562 3.72 17.66 -5.96
CA ALA A 562 3.69 16.30 -6.49
C ALA A 562 4.62 15.33 -5.73
N ILE A 563 5.84 15.76 -5.41
CA ILE A 563 6.81 14.98 -4.59
C ILE A 563 6.27 14.78 -3.16
N GLU A 564 5.63 15.80 -2.61
CA GLU A 564 5.15 15.81 -1.22
C GLU A 564 3.78 15.16 -1.00
N MET A 565 3.09 14.71 -2.05
CA MET A 565 1.81 13.96 -1.97
C MET A 565 1.92 12.70 -1.10
N CYS A 566 3.10 12.08 -1.02
CA CYS A 566 3.28 10.88 -0.19
C CYS A 566 3.29 11.23 1.30
N ASN A 567 2.26 10.85 2.05
CA ASN A 567 2.19 11.05 3.51
C ASN A 567 3.04 10.09 4.36
N GLY A 568 3.56 9.00 3.80
CA GLY A 568 4.43 8.05 4.51
C GLY A 568 3.75 6.79 5.07
N GLN A 569 2.44 6.60 4.82
CA GLN A 569 1.68 5.44 5.32
C GLN A 569 2.22 4.07 4.92
N GLY A 570 2.95 3.98 3.80
CA GLY A 570 3.56 2.74 3.33
C GLY A 570 2.59 1.76 2.67
N VAL A 571 1.44 2.20 2.13
CA VAL A 571 0.50 1.35 1.36
C VAL A 571 1.20 0.56 0.25
N CYS A 572 2.27 1.14 -0.33
CA CYS A 572 3.13 0.51 -1.33
C CYS A 572 3.96 -0.68 -0.83
N ARG A 573 3.92 -1.00 0.47
CA ARG A 573 4.62 -2.13 1.08
C ARG A 573 3.79 -3.40 1.20
N LYS A 574 2.57 -3.41 0.67
CA LYS A 574 1.73 -4.62 0.59
C LYS A 574 2.31 -5.64 -0.39
N SER A 575 1.97 -6.92 -0.20
CA SER A 575 2.37 -8.04 -1.06
C SER A 575 1.37 -8.38 -2.17
N SER A 576 0.30 -7.59 -2.31
CA SER A 576 -0.81 -7.80 -3.23
C SER A 576 -1.03 -6.59 -4.16
N GLY A 577 -1.76 -6.79 -5.26
CA GLY A 577 -2.00 -5.75 -6.27
C GLY A 577 -0.79 -5.43 -7.14
N VAL A 578 -0.88 -4.35 -7.91
CA VAL A 578 0.15 -3.84 -8.82
C VAL A 578 1.22 -3.07 -8.06
N MET A 579 0.86 -2.30 -7.04
CA MET A 579 1.81 -1.44 -6.32
C MET A 579 2.51 -2.20 -5.19
N CYS A 580 3.85 -2.24 -5.10
CA CYS A 580 4.88 -1.78 -6.03
C CYS A 580 5.77 -2.98 -6.42
N PRO A 581 5.92 -3.37 -7.71
CA PRO A 581 6.47 -4.67 -8.07
C PRO A 581 7.94 -4.85 -7.62
N SER A 582 8.74 -3.79 -7.77
CA SER A 582 10.14 -3.78 -7.33
C SER A 582 10.29 -3.99 -5.82
N PHE A 583 9.39 -3.39 -5.02
CA PHE A 583 9.36 -3.64 -3.57
C PHE A 583 8.87 -5.04 -3.25
N GLN A 584 7.77 -5.49 -3.86
CA GLN A 584 7.20 -6.83 -3.61
C GLN A 584 8.23 -7.94 -3.85
N ALA A 585 9.09 -7.79 -4.87
CA ALA A 585 10.16 -8.74 -5.17
C ALA A 585 11.37 -8.65 -4.23
N SER A 586 11.77 -7.46 -3.79
CA SER A 586 13.05 -7.23 -3.08
C SER A 586 12.93 -7.03 -1.57
N GLY A 587 11.79 -6.55 -1.10
CA GLY A 587 11.58 -6.02 0.25
C GLY A 587 12.37 -4.74 0.57
N GLU A 588 12.99 -4.09 -0.42
CA GLU A 588 13.85 -2.92 -0.22
C GLU A 588 13.06 -1.62 -0.08
N GLU A 589 13.17 -0.94 1.07
CA GLU A 589 12.42 0.31 1.35
C GLU A 589 12.59 1.35 0.24
N GLY A 590 13.82 1.52 -0.27
CA GLY A 590 14.15 2.44 -1.34
C GLY A 590 13.43 2.15 -2.66
N LEU A 591 12.93 0.92 -2.88
CA LEU A 591 12.21 0.52 -4.09
C LEU A 591 10.68 0.59 -3.94
N SER A 592 10.19 1.05 -2.78
CA SER A 592 8.79 1.35 -2.55
C SER A 592 8.43 2.76 -3.04
N THR A 593 7.14 3.02 -3.30
CA THR A 593 6.67 4.38 -3.65
C THR A 593 7.02 5.40 -2.56
N ARG A 594 6.88 5.03 -1.28
CA ARG A 594 7.26 5.88 -0.15
C ARG A 594 8.76 6.17 -0.12
N GLY A 595 9.59 5.15 -0.32
CA GLY A 595 11.04 5.31 -0.35
C GLY A 595 11.49 6.26 -1.47
N ARG A 596 10.93 6.10 -2.67
CA ARG A 596 11.16 7.02 -3.80
C ARG A 596 10.75 8.45 -3.49
N ALA A 597 9.57 8.65 -2.89
CA ALA A 597 9.11 9.97 -2.48
C ALA A 597 10.03 10.60 -1.42
N ASN A 598 10.53 9.80 -0.47
CA ASN A 598 11.50 10.26 0.53
C ASN A 598 12.84 10.68 -0.08
N LEU A 599 13.35 9.92 -1.04
CA LEU A 599 14.59 10.26 -1.75
C LEU A 599 14.42 11.52 -2.61
N LEU A 600 13.33 11.63 -3.37
CA LEU A 600 12.97 12.86 -4.11
C LEU A 600 12.83 14.07 -3.18
N ARG A 601 12.18 13.91 -2.02
CA ARG A 601 12.11 14.96 -1.00
C ARG A 601 13.49 15.39 -0.52
N ALA A 602 14.39 14.44 -0.30
CA ALA A 602 15.76 14.75 0.13
C ALA A 602 16.54 15.51 -0.95
N VAL A 603 16.33 15.19 -2.23
CA VAL A 603 16.92 15.94 -3.36
C VAL A 603 16.44 17.39 -3.39
N ILE A 604 15.16 17.66 -3.13
CA ILE A 604 14.62 19.03 -3.21
C ILE A 604 14.76 19.82 -1.90
N SER A 605 15.04 19.18 -0.77
CA SER A 605 15.09 19.85 0.53
C SER A 605 16.44 20.56 0.72
N LYS A 606 16.42 21.84 1.08
CA LYS A 606 17.61 22.56 1.53
C LYS A 606 17.94 22.17 2.96
N GLN A 607 18.63 21.05 3.14
CA GLN A 607 19.39 20.89 4.38
C GLN A 607 20.60 21.85 4.31
N LYS A 608 21.09 22.34 5.45
CA LYS A 608 22.42 23.01 5.56
C LYS A 608 23.55 21.99 5.28
N ALA A 609 23.39 21.16 4.27
CA ALA A 609 24.22 20.03 3.96
C ALA A 609 25.29 20.45 2.94
N GLU A 610 26.50 19.98 3.18
CA GLU A 610 27.62 20.05 2.26
C GLU A 610 27.23 19.50 0.89
N SER A 611 27.83 20.03 -0.18
CA SER A 611 27.54 19.62 -1.56
C SER A 611 27.67 18.12 -1.82
N SER A 612 28.44 17.40 -1.00
CA SER A 612 28.62 15.95 -1.02
C SER A 612 27.36 15.14 -0.71
N LYS A 613 26.53 15.57 0.26
CA LYS A 613 25.29 14.85 0.59
C LYS A 613 24.25 14.96 -0.51
N GLN A 614 24.25 16.09 -1.22
CA GLN A 614 23.30 16.32 -2.31
C GLN A 614 23.53 15.36 -3.47
N SER A 615 24.80 15.11 -3.84
CA SER A 615 25.13 14.11 -4.87
C SER A 615 24.76 12.69 -4.44
N ASP A 616 24.93 12.34 -3.16
CA ASP A 616 24.54 11.02 -2.65
C ASP A 616 23.02 10.79 -2.79
N PHE A 617 22.21 11.82 -2.49
CA PHE A 617 20.76 11.74 -2.65
C PHE A 617 20.33 11.65 -4.11
N GLU A 618 20.95 12.42 -5.01
CA GLU A 618 20.67 12.34 -6.45
C GLU A 618 20.99 10.94 -6.99
N GLU A 619 22.16 10.38 -6.66
CA GLU A 619 22.56 9.04 -7.09
C GLU A 619 21.64 7.95 -6.52
N ALA A 620 21.28 8.03 -5.23
CA ALA A 620 20.35 7.09 -4.62
C ALA A 620 18.93 7.19 -5.23
N THR A 621 18.49 8.42 -5.54
CA THR A 621 17.21 8.67 -6.22
C THR A 621 17.23 8.07 -7.62
N PHE A 622 18.31 8.25 -8.38
CA PHE A 622 18.49 7.64 -9.69
C PHE A 622 18.40 6.11 -9.61
N LYS A 623 19.20 5.46 -8.75
CA LYS A 623 19.17 3.99 -8.57
C LYS A 623 17.78 3.46 -8.21
N SER A 624 17.03 4.21 -7.39
CA SER A 624 15.69 3.85 -6.97
C SER A 624 14.62 4.01 -8.07
N LEU A 625 14.69 5.10 -8.84
CA LEU A 625 13.76 5.43 -9.92
C LEU A 625 14.05 4.66 -11.20
N ASP A 626 15.31 4.28 -11.44
CA ASP A 626 15.69 3.42 -12.56
C ASP A 626 14.99 2.05 -12.44
N LEU A 627 15.00 1.50 -11.22
CA LEU A 627 14.25 0.30 -10.82
C LEU A 627 12.73 0.49 -10.66
N CYS A 628 12.18 1.67 -11.01
CA CYS A 628 10.74 1.87 -11.09
C CYS A 628 10.22 1.43 -12.46
N LEU A 629 9.32 0.46 -12.48
CA LEU A 629 8.74 -0.09 -13.71
C LEU A 629 7.77 0.86 -14.43
N ALA A 630 7.47 2.03 -13.88
CA ALA A 630 6.46 2.96 -14.41
C ALA A 630 5.09 2.28 -14.70
N CYS A 631 4.71 1.30 -13.87
CA CYS A 631 3.53 0.45 -14.08
C CYS A 631 2.18 1.12 -13.75
N LYS A 632 2.19 2.39 -13.32
CA LYS A 632 1.02 3.17 -12.87
C LYS A 632 0.22 2.60 -11.68
N GLY A 633 0.67 1.49 -11.07
CA GLY A 633 0.02 0.92 -9.89
C GLY A 633 -0.08 1.88 -8.70
N CYS A 634 0.86 2.81 -8.52
CA CYS A 634 0.73 3.83 -7.47
C CYS A 634 -0.35 4.87 -7.76
N THR A 635 -0.56 5.22 -9.02
CA THR A 635 -1.64 6.14 -9.44
C THR A 635 -3.02 5.52 -9.20
N SER A 636 -3.12 4.18 -9.31
CA SER A 636 -4.40 3.46 -9.21
C SER A 636 -4.67 2.82 -7.84
N GLU A 637 -3.66 2.63 -7.01
CA GLU A 637 -3.81 1.93 -5.71
C GLU A 637 -3.36 2.77 -4.51
N CYS A 638 -2.67 3.89 -4.71
CA CYS A 638 -2.31 4.78 -3.61
C CYS A 638 -3.48 5.72 -3.30
N PRO A 639 -4.07 5.64 -2.09
CA PRO A 639 -5.18 6.52 -1.73
C PRO A 639 -4.78 8.00 -1.63
N SER A 640 -3.47 8.30 -1.54
CA SER A 640 -2.92 9.67 -1.56
C SER A 640 -2.70 10.23 -2.96
N GLY A 641 -3.02 9.49 -4.04
CA GLY A 641 -2.93 10.01 -5.41
C GLY A 641 -1.50 10.20 -5.96
N VAL A 642 -0.52 9.44 -5.47
CA VAL A 642 0.89 9.58 -5.89
C VAL A 642 1.12 9.03 -7.32
N ASP A 643 1.55 9.88 -8.25
CA ASP A 643 1.99 9.49 -9.60
C ASP A 643 3.53 9.38 -9.69
N MET A 644 4.07 8.27 -9.19
CA MET A 644 5.51 7.99 -9.25
C MET A 644 6.06 7.84 -10.68
N PRO A 645 5.34 7.27 -11.66
CA PRO A 645 5.78 7.29 -13.06
C PRO A 645 6.05 8.70 -13.59
N ARG A 646 5.14 9.66 -13.36
CA ARG A 646 5.33 11.05 -13.81
C ARG A 646 6.54 11.71 -13.14
N LEU A 647 6.71 11.49 -11.84
CA LEU A 647 7.90 11.93 -11.09
C LEU A 647 9.18 11.29 -11.62
N LYS A 648 9.16 10.00 -11.99
CA LYS A 648 10.28 9.31 -12.65
C LYS A 648 10.63 10.01 -13.95
N TYR A 649 9.65 10.25 -14.84
CA TYR A 649 9.92 10.84 -16.15
C TYR A 649 10.58 12.21 -16.02
N GLU A 650 10.05 13.06 -15.13
CA GLU A 650 10.58 14.39 -14.84
C GLU A 650 12.00 14.32 -14.26
N PHE A 651 12.23 13.46 -13.27
CA PHE A 651 13.55 13.28 -12.68
C PHE A 651 14.57 12.77 -13.70
N MET A 652 14.24 11.74 -14.50
CA MET A 652 15.17 11.18 -15.49
C MET A 652 15.50 12.22 -16.57
N ASN A 653 14.52 13.01 -17.02
CA ASN A 653 14.76 14.12 -17.93
C ASN A 653 15.72 15.16 -17.34
N GLN A 654 15.57 15.50 -16.07
CA GLN A 654 16.45 16.44 -15.38
C GLN A 654 17.86 15.85 -15.17
N TYR A 655 17.96 14.61 -14.69
CA TYR A 655 19.21 13.92 -14.39
C TYR A 655 20.13 13.82 -15.62
N TYR A 656 19.56 13.47 -16.78
CA TYR A 656 20.34 13.32 -18.02
C TYR A 656 20.71 14.64 -18.72
N LYS A 657 20.35 15.81 -18.16
CA LYS A 657 20.90 17.11 -18.63
C LYS A 657 22.38 17.26 -18.25
N SER A 658 22.81 16.65 -17.14
CA SER A 658 24.18 16.69 -16.64
C SER A 658 24.89 15.34 -16.68
N HIS A 659 24.15 14.22 -16.83
CA HIS A 659 24.70 12.87 -16.85
C HIS A 659 24.67 12.23 -18.24
N ARG A 660 25.58 11.30 -18.49
CA ARG A 660 25.62 10.54 -19.74
C ARG A 660 24.46 9.55 -19.81
N ARG A 661 23.66 9.64 -20.87
CA ARG A 661 22.58 8.70 -21.15
C ARG A 661 23.08 7.39 -21.77
N PRO A 662 22.60 6.22 -21.31
CA PRO A 662 22.91 4.91 -21.93
C PRO A 662 22.42 4.80 -23.38
N LEU A 663 23.09 3.95 -24.18
CA LEU A 663 22.72 3.76 -25.60
C LEU A 663 21.40 3.00 -25.77
N HIS A 664 21.06 2.05 -24.89
CA HIS A 664 19.78 1.33 -24.98
C HIS A 664 18.58 2.26 -24.81
N ASP A 665 18.70 3.36 -24.05
CA ASP A 665 17.61 4.33 -23.94
C ASP A 665 17.24 4.92 -25.29
N TYR A 666 18.23 5.26 -26.13
CA TYR A 666 17.99 5.71 -27.50
C TYR A 666 17.43 4.59 -28.38
N LEU A 667 17.97 3.38 -28.26
CA LEU A 667 17.48 2.21 -29.01
C LEU A 667 15.97 2.01 -28.77
N PHE A 668 15.55 2.03 -27.52
CA PHE A 668 14.17 1.78 -27.12
C PHE A 668 13.25 2.96 -27.38
N ALA A 669 13.67 4.19 -27.06
CA ALA A 669 12.88 5.39 -27.34
C ALA A 669 12.59 5.57 -28.84
N TYR A 670 13.57 5.24 -29.69
CA TYR A 670 13.46 5.34 -31.15
C TYR A 670 13.19 4.00 -31.84
N PHE A 671 12.68 2.99 -31.12
CA PHE A 671 12.44 1.66 -31.68
C PHE A 671 11.55 1.69 -32.93
N HIS A 672 10.55 2.58 -32.97
CA HIS A 672 9.71 2.80 -34.15
C HIS A 672 10.49 3.16 -35.42
N VAL A 673 11.55 3.97 -35.31
CA VAL A 673 12.42 4.33 -36.44
C VAL A 673 13.16 3.09 -36.91
N ILE A 674 13.74 2.33 -35.98
CA ILE A 674 14.50 1.12 -36.27
C ILE A 674 13.61 0.06 -36.92
N ALA A 675 12.42 -0.17 -36.37
CA ALA A 675 11.44 -1.13 -36.88
C ALA A 675 10.99 -0.76 -38.30
N LYS A 676 10.77 0.53 -38.59
CA LYS A 676 10.44 1.01 -39.94
C LYS A 676 11.52 0.70 -40.97
N TRP A 677 12.80 0.75 -40.59
CA TRP A 677 13.92 0.45 -41.49
C TRP A 677 14.24 -1.04 -41.60
N LEU A 678 14.05 -1.82 -40.54
CA LEU A 678 14.38 -3.25 -40.51
C LEU A 678 13.24 -4.16 -40.97
N SER A 679 11.98 -3.77 -40.78
CA SER A 679 10.82 -4.59 -41.20
C SER A 679 10.78 -4.92 -42.70
N PRO A 680 11.19 -4.07 -43.66
CA PRO A 680 11.21 -4.44 -45.08
C PRO A 680 12.20 -5.58 -45.41
N ILE A 681 13.20 -5.80 -44.54
CA ILE A 681 14.21 -6.86 -44.64
C ILE A 681 14.08 -7.88 -43.50
N ALA A 682 12.87 -8.08 -42.97
CA ALA A 682 12.59 -8.90 -41.78
C ALA A 682 13.25 -10.28 -41.81
N LEU A 683 13.29 -10.98 -42.96
CA LEU A 683 13.95 -12.28 -43.07
C LEU A 683 15.45 -12.23 -42.68
N LEU A 684 16.18 -11.24 -43.20
CA LEU A 684 17.60 -11.04 -42.91
C LEU A 684 17.80 -10.52 -41.50
N ALA A 685 16.97 -9.55 -41.07
CA ALA A 685 17.03 -8.98 -39.72
C ALA A 685 16.78 -10.06 -38.65
N ASN A 686 15.74 -10.90 -38.83
CA ASN A 686 15.41 -11.99 -37.92
C ASN A 686 16.47 -13.08 -37.91
N MET A 687 17.03 -13.43 -39.07
CA MET A 687 18.16 -14.38 -39.15
C MET A 687 19.36 -13.86 -38.35
N PHE A 688 19.69 -12.57 -38.53
CA PHE A 688 20.76 -11.93 -37.76
C PHE A 688 20.45 -11.94 -36.26
N MET A 689 19.24 -11.55 -35.83
CA MET A 689 18.85 -11.53 -34.41
C MET A 689 18.82 -12.91 -33.74
N LYS A 690 18.66 -13.99 -34.50
CA LYS A 690 18.67 -15.37 -33.99
C LYS A 690 20.08 -15.93 -33.77
N MET A 691 21.12 -15.35 -34.38
CA MET A 691 22.49 -15.86 -34.23
C MET A 691 23.07 -15.55 -32.83
N ASN A 692 23.73 -16.53 -32.20
CA ASN A 692 24.25 -16.33 -30.84
C ASN A 692 25.34 -15.25 -30.74
N TRP A 693 26.19 -15.13 -31.77
CA TRP A 693 27.29 -14.15 -31.77
C TRP A 693 26.78 -12.71 -31.92
N SER A 694 25.71 -12.49 -32.70
CA SER A 694 25.09 -11.17 -32.88
C SER A 694 24.31 -10.76 -31.62
N LYS A 695 23.61 -11.70 -30.97
CA LYS A 695 22.99 -11.46 -29.64
C LYS A 695 24.03 -10.98 -28.63
N LYS A 696 25.19 -11.64 -28.54
CA LYS A 696 26.30 -11.21 -27.68
C LYS A 696 26.83 -9.83 -28.05
N LEU A 697 26.97 -9.54 -29.35
CA LEU A 697 27.42 -8.24 -29.83
C LEU A 697 26.43 -7.13 -29.47
N ILE A 698 25.14 -7.32 -29.74
CA ILE A 698 24.07 -6.36 -29.41
C ILE A 698 23.99 -6.15 -27.90
N SER A 699 23.97 -7.24 -27.13
CA SER A 699 23.92 -7.21 -25.66
C SER A 699 25.07 -6.39 -25.08
N LYS A 700 26.30 -6.66 -25.53
CA LYS A 700 27.50 -5.94 -25.08
C LYS A 700 27.53 -4.47 -25.51
N THR A 701 27.02 -4.17 -26.71
CA THR A 701 27.09 -2.80 -27.29
C THR A 701 26.04 -1.88 -26.68
N PHE A 702 24.81 -2.38 -26.48
CA PHE A 702 23.68 -1.59 -25.99
C PHE A 702 23.40 -1.77 -24.50
N GLY A 703 23.98 -2.79 -23.84
CA GLY A 703 23.69 -3.09 -22.44
C GLY A 703 22.37 -3.82 -22.23
N ILE A 704 21.98 -4.66 -23.19
CA ILE A 704 20.77 -5.50 -23.13
C ILE A 704 21.13 -6.85 -22.52
N ALA A 705 20.22 -7.44 -21.74
CA ALA A 705 20.39 -8.75 -21.13
C ALA A 705 20.55 -9.85 -22.19
N GLU A 706 21.67 -10.58 -22.15
CA GLU A 706 21.97 -11.67 -23.12
C GLU A 706 20.92 -12.79 -23.11
N LYS A 707 20.27 -13.01 -21.96
CA LYS A 707 19.22 -14.02 -21.77
C LYS A 707 17.89 -13.63 -22.41
N ARG A 708 17.75 -12.40 -22.93
CA ARG A 708 16.52 -11.91 -23.56
C ARG A 708 16.48 -12.19 -25.04
N ASN A 709 15.30 -12.54 -25.53
CA ASN A 709 15.03 -12.58 -26.95
C ASN A 709 14.50 -11.22 -27.40
N LEU A 710 15.14 -10.63 -28.41
CA LEU A 710 14.63 -9.42 -29.05
C LEU A 710 13.37 -9.75 -29.87
N PRO A 711 12.42 -8.81 -29.99
CA PRO A 711 11.26 -8.98 -30.84
C PRO A 711 11.69 -9.27 -32.28
N LEU A 712 11.03 -10.26 -32.89
CA LEU A 712 11.22 -10.57 -34.31
C LEU A 712 10.24 -9.78 -35.14
N PHE A 713 10.67 -9.29 -36.30
CA PHE A 713 9.78 -8.57 -37.22
C PHE A 713 8.90 -9.56 -37.98
N ALA A 714 7.64 -9.19 -38.21
CA ALA A 714 6.75 -9.98 -39.04
C ALA A 714 7.29 -10.08 -40.48
N THR A 715 7.29 -11.29 -41.05
CA THR A 715 7.75 -11.55 -42.43
C THR A 715 6.64 -11.46 -43.45
N ASN A 716 5.38 -11.55 -43.00
CA ASN A 716 4.23 -11.43 -43.86
C ASN A 716 3.97 -9.94 -44.12
N LYS A 717 3.67 -9.60 -45.38
CA LYS A 717 3.21 -8.24 -45.67
C LYS A 717 1.85 -8.06 -45.00
N PRO A 718 1.60 -6.94 -44.30
CA PRO A 718 0.29 -6.68 -43.73
C PRO A 718 -0.73 -6.80 -44.85
N GLN A 719 -1.71 -7.69 -44.69
CA GLN A 719 -2.83 -7.68 -45.62
C GLN A 719 -3.52 -6.35 -45.37
N ARG A 720 -3.64 -5.53 -46.41
CA ARG A 720 -4.37 -4.27 -46.31
C ARG A 720 -5.83 -4.67 -46.15
N ALA A 721 -6.28 -4.82 -44.90
CA ALA A 721 -7.69 -4.97 -44.58
C ALA A 721 -8.41 -3.77 -45.19
N GLN A 722 -9.12 -4.00 -46.30
CA GLN A 722 -9.81 -2.93 -47.00
C GLN A 722 -11.00 -2.52 -46.14
N SER A 723 -11.03 -1.27 -45.71
CA SER A 723 -12.21 -0.66 -45.13
C SER A 723 -13.29 -0.57 -46.20
N SER A 724 -14.38 -1.31 -46.04
CA SER A 724 -15.60 -1.06 -46.80
C SER A 724 -16.25 0.23 -46.29
N PRO A 725 -16.83 1.09 -47.14
CA PRO A 725 -17.61 2.24 -46.67
C PRO A 725 -18.75 1.77 -45.75
N ARG A 726 -18.84 2.33 -44.54
CA ARG A 726 -19.89 2.01 -43.55
C ARG A 726 -20.48 3.29 -42.97
N GLU A 727 -21.60 3.19 -42.24
CA GLU A 727 -22.32 4.34 -41.67
C GLU A 727 -21.59 4.99 -40.48
N LYS A 728 -20.76 4.23 -39.73
CA LYS A 728 -20.05 4.71 -38.54
C LYS A 728 -18.54 4.69 -38.78
N THR A 729 -17.79 5.64 -38.21
CA THR A 729 -16.33 5.73 -38.36
C THR A 729 -15.65 5.60 -37.01
N VAL A 730 -14.48 4.95 -36.99
CA VAL A 730 -13.58 4.86 -35.83
C VAL A 730 -12.14 5.12 -36.27
N ILE A 731 -11.33 5.78 -35.44
CA ILE A 731 -9.90 5.99 -35.67
C ILE A 731 -9.11 4.91 -34.93
N PHE A 732 -8.27 4.16 -35.63
CA PHE A 732 -7.37 3.19 -35.02
C PHE A 732 -6.01 3.82 -34.70
N LEU A 733 -5.67 3.90 -33.42
CA LEU A 733 -4.37 4.32 -32.89
C LEU A 733 -3.35 3.22 -33.15
N ASN A 734 -2.53 3.45 -34.17
CA ASN A 734 -1.51 2.49 -34.59
C ASN A 734 -0.30 2.52 -33.65
N ASP A 735 0.26 1.34 -33.36
CA ASP A 735 1.42 1.18 -32.48
C ASP A 735 2.52 0.35 -33.15
N VAL A 736 3.75 0.46 -32.64
CA VAL A 736 4.94 -0.12 -33.28
C VAL A 736 4.91 -1.65 -33.27
N PHE A 737 4.34 -2.28 -32.24
CA PHE A 737 4.28 -3.73 -32.13
C PHE A 737 3.24 -4.28 -33.08
N SER A 738 2.03 -3.73 -33.09
CA SER A 738 0.97 -4.15 -34.01
C SER A 738 1.21 -3.73 -35.47
N GLU A 739 2.14 -2.82 -35.74
CA GLU A 739 2.58 -2.51 -37.11
C GLU A 739 3.67 -3.46 -37.62
N TYR A 740 4.69 -3.77 -36.81
CA TYR A 740 5.93 -4.41 -37.29
C TYR A 740 6.28 -5.77 -36.67
N VAL A 741 5.69 -6.14 -35.52
CA VAL A 741 6.06 -7.34 -34.75
C VAL A 741 4.93 -8.36 -34.78
N GLU A 742 3.71 -7.96 -34.42
CA GLU A 742 2.51 -8.81 -34.31
C GLU A 742 1.34 -8.18 -35.11
N PRO A 743 1.47 -8.06 -36.46
CA PRO A 743 0.45 -7.44 -37.32
C PRO A 743 -0.92 -8.10 -37.22
N GLU A 744 -0.98 -9.39 -36.87
CA GLU A 744 -2.21 -10.13 -36.65
C GLU A 744 -3.12 -9.47 -35.60
N VAL A 745 -2.56 -8.77 -34.60
CA VAL A 745 -3.36 -8.09 -33.56
C VAL A 745 -4.12 -6.90 -34.16
N LYS A 746 -3.46 -6.10 -34.99
CA LYS A 746 -4.07 -4.98 -35.71
C LYS A 746 -5.09 -5.49 -36.73
N GLU A 747 -4.75 -6.54 -37.48
CA GLU A 747 -5.66 -7.16 -38.46
C GLU A 747 -6.93 -7.66 -37.77
N SER A 748 -6.81 -8.41 -36.66
CA SER A 748 -7.96 -8.83 -35.85
C SER A 748 -8.80 -7.65 -35.37
N ALA A 749 -8.18 -6.57 -34.88
CA ALA A 749 -8.92 -5.40 -34.43
C ALA A 749 -9.74 -4.75 -35.56
N ILE A 750 -9.13 -4.58 -36.73
CA ILE A 750 -9.79 -3.97 -37.90
C ILE A 750 -10.93 -4.86 -38.40
N GLU A 751 -10.72 -6.17 -38.49
CA GLU A 751 -11.75 -7.14 -38.90
C GLU A 751 -12.94 -7.12 -37.95
N ILE A 752 -12.70 -7.18 -36.64
CA ILE A 752 -13.77 -7.11 -35.63
C ILE A 752 -14.54 -5.80 -35.76
N LEU A 753 -13.87 -4.65 -35.85
CA LEU A 753 -14.55 -3.35 -35.98
C LEU A 753 -15.35 -3.24 -37.29
N ASN A 754 -14.82 -3.75 -38.40
CA ASN A 754 -15.52 -3.82 -39.69
C ASN A 754 -16.75 -4.75 -39.63
N HIS A 755 -16.68 -5.85 -38.87
CA HIS A 755 -17.82 -6.75 -38.58
C HIS A 755 -18.96 -5.99 -37.91
N LEU A 756 -18.60 -5.14 -36.95
CA LEU A 756 -19.52 -4.30 -36.18
C LEU A 756 -20.06 -3.10 -36.95
N GLY A 757 -19.74 -3.00 -38.25
CA GLY A 757 -20.24 -1.93 -39.12
C GLY A 757 -19.50 -0.60 -38.98
N TYR A 758 -18.28 -0.60 -38.46
CA TYR A 758 -17.43 0.60 -38.42
C TYR A 758 -16.45 0.63 -39.58
N GLU A 759 -16.31 1.80 -40.22
CA GLU A 759 -15.19 2.12 -41.10
C GLU A 759 -13.99 2.51 -40.23
N VAL A 760 -12.90 1.75 -40.36
CA VAL A 760 -11.68 1.98 -39.57
C VAL A 760 -10.69 2.87 -40.33
N LYS A 761 -10.46 4.08 -39.82
CA LYS A 761 -9.40 4.99 -40.29
C LYS A 761 -8.14 4.76 -39.47
N VAL A 762 -7.11 4.18 -40.08
CA VAL A 762 -5.85 3.88 -39.39
C VAL A 762 -4.95 5.13 -39.35
N LEU A 763 -4.55 5.55 -38.15
CA LEU A 763 -3.53 6.59 -37.98
C LEU A 763 -2.19 6.10 -38.54
N SER A 764 -1.46 7.01 -39.17
CA SER A 764 -0.10 6.72 -39.63
C SER A 764 0.79 6.36 -38.43
N MET A 765 1.82 5.54 -38.71
CA MET A 765 2.78 5.18 -37.68
C MET A 765 3.71 6.37 -37.38
N ILE A 766 3.29 7.25 -36.47
CA ILE A 766 4.02 8.46 -36.06
C ILE A 766 5.23 8.10 -35.17
N GLY A 767 5.03 7.22 -34.18
CA GLY A 767 6.05 6.79 -33.22
C GLY A 767 5.44 6.20 -31.95
N ALA A 768 6.26 5.91 -30.93
CA ALA A 768 5.82 5.36 -29.64
C ALA A 768 5.98 6.41 -28.52
N GLY A 769 4.90 7.09 -28.16
CA GLY A 769 4.92 8.19 -27.20
C GLY A 769 5.23 7.70 -25.79
N ALA A 770 4.66 6.56 -25.41
CA ALA A 770 4.92 5.95 -24.11
C ALA A 770 6.39 5.52 -23.96
N SER A 771 7.03 5.09 -25.06
CA SER A 771 8.44 4.73 -25.07
C SER A 771 9.35 5.94 -24.79
N PHE A 772 9.07 7.09 -25.42
CA PHE A 772 9.79 8.34 -25.12
C PHE A 772 9.66 8.76 -23.66
N LEU A 773 8.43 8.78 -23.13
CA LEU A 773 8.17 9.11 -21.72
C LEU A 773 8.91 8.18 -20.76
N SER A 774 8.81 6.87 -20.98
CA SER A 774 9.39 5.86 -20.08
C SER A 774 10.90 5.99 -19.89
N LYS A 775 11.60 6.52 -20.90
CA LYS A 775 13.04 6.80 -20.89
C LYS A 775 13.36 8.29 -20.63
N GLY A 776 12.38 9.13 -20.32
CA GLY A 776 12.59 10.53 -19.95
C GLY A 776 12.96 11.45 -21.13
N PHE A 777 12.57 11.11 -22.35
CA PHE A 777 12.68 11.98 -23.53
C PHE A 777 11.43 12.87 -23.66
N ILE A 778 11.23 13.76 -22.68
CA ILE A 778 9.97 14.52 -22.54
C ILE A 778 9.73 15.44 -23.74
N GLU A 779 10.77 16.12 -24.25
CA GLU A 779 10.62 17.01 -25.41
C GLU A 779 10.20 16.23 -26.66
N GLN A 780 10.77 15.05 -26.90
CA GLN A 780 10.38 14.19 -28.01
C GLN A 780 8.95 13.66 -27.83
N ALA A 781 8.55 13.35 -26.60
CA ALA A 781 7.17 12.97 -26.28
C ALA A 781 6.18 14.11 -26.57
N LYS A 782 6.53 15.37 -26.28
CA LYS A 782 5.70 16.56 -26.64
C LYS A 782 5.48 16.65 -28.15
N HIS A 783 6.57 16.57 -28.94
CA HIS A 783 6.49 16.63 -30.40
C HIS A 783 5.70 15.44 -30.98
N HIS A 784 5.81 14.25 -30.37
CA HIS A 784 5.00 13.09 -30.75
C HIS A 784 3.51 13.35 -30.46
N ALA A 785 3.18 13.83 -29.27
CA ALA A 785 1.81 14.13 -28.87
C ALA A 785 1.16 15.19 -29.79
N GLU A 786 1.89 16.25 -30.15
CA GLU A 786 1.41 17.27 -31.10
C GLU A 786 1.03 16.65 -32.45
N LYS A 787 1.90 15.81 -33.02
CA LYS A 787 1.65 15.13 -34.29
C LYS A 787 0.47 14.18 -34.23
N VAL A 788 0.32 13.43 -33.14
CA VAL A 788 -0.81 12.51 -32.93
C VAL A 788 -2.13 13.30 -32.91
N LEU A 789 -2.19 14.40 -32.15
CA LEU A 789 -3.38 15.24 -32.07
C LEU A 789 -3.71 15.89 -33.42
N ASP A 790 -2.69 16.39 -34.13
CA ASP A 790 -2.88 17.02 -35.43
C ASP A 790 -3.37 16.02 -36.50
N GLU A 791 -2.88 14.78 -36.46
CA GLU A 791 -3.33 13.74 -37.37
C GLU A 791 -4.75 13.27 -37.04
N ILE A 792 -5.09 13.07 -35.75
CA ILE A 792 -6.46 12.78 -35.30
C ILE A 792 -7.43 13.84 -35.84
N LYS A 793 -7.05 15.12 -35.71
CA LYS A 793 -7.83 16.25 -36.23
C LYS A 793 -7.96 16.20 -37.75
N SER A 794 -6.89 15.88 -38.47
CA SER A 794 -6.89 15.78 -39.94
C SER A 794 -7.83 14.69 -40.48
N LEU A 795 -8.06 13.62 -39.71
CA LEU A 795 -8.97 12.52 -40.07
C LEU A 795 -10.46 12.86 -39.88
N GLY A 796 -10.75 14.11 -39.50
CA GLY A 796 -12.11 14.64 -39.39
C GLY A 796 -12.75 14.38 -38.03
N ALA A 797 -11.96 14.16 -36.98
CA ALA A 797 -12.47 14.11 -35.62
C ALA A 797 -12.99 15.50 -35.20
N GLU A 798 -14.25 15.80 -35.52
CA GLU A 798 -15.09 16.50 -34.56
C GLU A 798 -15.07 15.67 -33.25
N SER A 799 -15.32 16.29 -32.11
CA SER A 799 -15.19 15.72 -30.75
C SER A 799 -16.01 14.43 -30.47
N SER A 800 -16.61 13.79 -31.48
CA SER A 800 -17.47 12.61 -31.44
C SER A 800 -16.87 11.31 -32.01
N ILE A 801 -15.81 11.35 -32.84
CA ILE A 801 -15.26 10.11 -33.43
C ILE A 801 -14.42 9.35 -32.39
N PRO A 802 -14.72 8.06 -32.10
CA PRO A 802 -13.92 7.28 -31.17
C PRO A 802 -12.51 6.97 -31.71
N VAL A 803 -11.53 7.01 -30.81
CA VAL A 803 -10.15 6.58 -31.06
C VAL A 803 -9.90 5.28 -30.29
N VAL A 804 -9.50 4.21 -30.97
CA VAL A 804 -9.33 2.89 -30.37
C VAL A 804 -7.92 2.34 -30.63
N GLY A 805 -7.33 1.64 -29.68
CA GLY A 805 -6.01 1.01 -29.84
C GLY A 805 -5.89 -0.33 -29.11
N CYS A 806 -4.82 -1.07 -29.44
CA CYS A 806 -4.57 -2.42 -28.91
C CYS A 806 -3.46 -2.46 -27.85
N GLU A 807 -2.49 -1.55 -27.88
CA GLU A 807 -1.37 -1.54 -26.94
C GLU A 807 -1.65 -0.56 -25.77
N PRO A 808 -1.86 -1.07 -24.54
CA PRO A 808 -2.34 -0.25 -23.42
C PRO A 808 -1.48 0.98 -23.11
N PRO A 809 -0.13 0.92 -23.03
CA PRO A 809 0.71 2.09 -22.80
C PRO A 809 0.47 3.24 -23.78
N GLU A 810 0.25 2.98 -25.07
CA GLU A 810 0.04 4.05 -26.05
C GLU A 810 -1.37 4.65 -25.93
N VAL A 811 -2.40 3.81 -25.72
CA VAL A 811 -3.78 4.27 -25.48
C VAL A 811 -3.87 5.15 -24.23
N TYR A 812 -3.29 4.70 -23.12
CA TYR A 812 -3.32 5.46 -21.86
C TYR A 812 -2.36 6.65 -21.85
N CYS A 813 -1.29 6.64 -22.65
CA CYS A 813 -0.45 7.81 -22.86
C CYS A 813 -1.26 8.98 -23.46
N LEU A 814 -2.03 8.72 -24.52
CA LEU A 814 -2.96 9.70 -25.11
C LEU A 814 -4.02 10.13 -24.09
N LYS A 815 -4.61 9.16 -23.38
CA LYS A 815 -5.73 9.41 -22.47
C LYS A 815 -5.35 10.21 -21.22
N GLU A 816 -4.18 9.95 -20.64
CA GLU A 816 -3.81 10.40 -19.29
C GLU A 816 -2.57 11.31 -19.23
N GLU A 817 -1.62 11.20 -20.17
CA GLU A 817 -0.32 11.88 -20.07
C GLU A 817 -0.22 13.13 -20.95
N TYR A 818 -0.98 13.20 -22.04
CA TYR A 818 -0.87 14.30 -23.02
C TYR A 818 -1.21 15.66 -22.40
N VAL A 819 -2.13 15.72 -21.43
CA VAL A 819 -2.46 16.98 -20.72
C VAL A 819 -1.23 17.53 -19.99
N ALA A 820 -0.42 16.66 -19.37
CA ALA A 820 0.79 17.07 -18.66
C ALA A 820 1.92 17.48 -19.63
N LEU A 821 1.92 16.96 -20.87
CA LEU A 821 2.86 17.32 -21.93
C LEU A 821 2.50 18.65 -22.61
N LEU A 822 1.21 18.88 -22.89
CA LEU A 822 0.70 19.97 -23.73
C LEU A 822 -0.47 20.70 -23.03
N PRO A 823 -0.23 21.40 -21.91
CA PRO A 823 -1.31 22.07 -21.15
C PRO A 823 -2.04 23.14 -21.96
N HIS A 824 -1.38 23.75 -22.95
CA HIS A 824 -1.97 24.74 -23.83
C HIS A 824 -3.04 24.16 -24.76
N ARG A 825 -3.09 22.83 -24.91
CA ARG A 825 -4.13 22.06 -25.64
C ARG A 825 -5.05 21.27 -24.70
N LYS A 826 -5.06 21.56 -23.40
CA LYS A 826 -5.81 20.80 -22.39
C LYS A 826 -7.28 20.54 -22.76
N ALA A 827 -8.02 21.56 -23.17
CA ALA A 827 -9.44 21.42 -23.53
C ALA A 827 -9.66 20.48 -24.73
N GLU A 828 -8.77 20.51 -25.72
CA GLU A 828 -8.80 19.61 -26.88
C GLU A 828 -8.51 18.17 -26.45
N ILE A 829 -7.45 17.97 -25.67
CA ILE A 829 -7.05 16.65 -25.17
C ILE A 829 -8.14 16.05 -24.29
N GLU A 830 -8.68 16.81 -23.33
CA GLU A 830 -9.80 16.36 -22.48
C GLU A 830 -11.06 16.01 -23.28
N SER A 831 -11.30 16.70 -24.39
CA SER A 831 -12.40 16.37 -25.30
C SER A 831 -12.14 15.06 -26.04
N ILE A 832 -10.93 14.84 -26.55
CA ILE A 832 -10.55 13.62 -27.29
C ILE A 832 -10.51 12.42 -26.34
N SER A 833 -9.87 12.54 -25.18
CA SER A 833 -9.67 11.46 -24.19
C SER A 833 -10.96 10.82 -23.70
N LYS A 834 -12.09 11.55 -23.73
CA LYS A 834 -13.43 11.00 -23.42
C LYS A 834 -13.88 9.91 -24.41
N ASN A 835 -13.32 9.92 -25.62
CA ASN A 835 -13.61 8.99 -26.69
C ASN A 835 -12.41 8.10 -27.06
N VAL A 836 -11.42 7.98 -26.16
CA VAL A 836 -10.26 7.09 -26.32
C VAL A 836 -10.47 5.80 -25.52
N PHE A 837 -10.38 4.66 -26.21
CA PHE A 837 -10.65 3.34 -25.64
C PHE A 837 -9.62 2.30 -26.08
N MET A 838 -9.45 1.27 -25.28
CA MET A 838 -8.96 -0.01 -25.82
C MET A 838 -10.03 -0.60 -26.76
N VAL A 839 -9.64 -1.39 -27.75
CA VAL A 839 -10.60 -1.97 -28.73
C VAL A 839 -11.68 -2.81 -28.03
N ASP A 840 -11.31 -3.63 -27.05
CA ASP A 840 -12.23 -4.44 -26.24
C ASP A 840 -13.15 -3.59 -25.34
N GLU A 841 -12.64 -2.52 -24.73
CA GLU A 841 -13.45 -1.52 -24.02
C GLU A 841 -14.53 -0.91 -24.94
N PHE A 842 -14.13 -0.56 -26.17
CA PHE A 842 -15.03 0.02 -27.16
C PHE A 842 -16.12 -0.97 -27.61
N ILE A 843 -15.75 -2.21 -27.92
CA ILE A 843 -16.69 -3.25 -28.33
C ILE A 843 -17.75 -3.47 -27.25
N LEU A 844 -17.36 -3.61 -25.99
CA LEU A 844 -18.33 -3.81 -24.90
C LEU A 844 -19.25 -2.59 -24.70
N ARG A 845 -18.73 -1.37 -24.91
CA ARG A 845 -19.55 -0.16 -24.85
C ARG A 845 -20.64 -0.19 -25.92
N VAL A 846 -20.28 -0.52 -27.16
CA VAL A 846 -21.23 -0.64 -28.28
C VAL A 846 -22.22 -1.80 -28.03
N ALA A 847 -21.76 -2.91 -27.44
CA ALA A 847 -22.60 -4.01 -26.99
C ALA A 847 -23.72 -3.59 -26.05
N LYS A 848 -23.36 -2.87 -24.99
CA LYS A 848 -24.31 -2.42 -23.97
C LYS A 848 -25.32 -1.40 -24.48
N LEU A 849 -25.00 -0.68 -25.57
CA LEU A 849 -25.91 0.24 -26.22
C LEU A 849 -26.97 -0.45 -27.11
N GLY A 850 -26.96 -1.80 -27.17
CA GLY A 850 -27.90 -2.55 -28.01
C GLY A 850 -27.60 -2.44 -29.51
N GLU A 851 -26.40 -1.97 -29.85
CA GLU A 851 -25.98 -1.74 -31.25
C GLU A 851 -25.34 -2.99 -31.89
N LEU A 852 -25.20 -4.09 -31.14
CA LEU A 852 -24.74 -5.37 -31.67
C LEU A 852 -25.89 -6.12 -32.34
N ASN A 853 -26.13 -5.81 -33.61
CA ASN A 853 -26.73 -6.78 -34.51
C ASN A 853 -25.57 -7.69 -34.98
N ASN A 854 -25.53 -8.97 -34.60
CA ASN A 854 -24.57 -10.00 -35.09
C ASN A 854 -23.26 -10.23 -34.29
N PHE A 855 -23.29 -10.21 -32.96
CA PHE A 855 -22.18 -10.76 -32.15
C PHE A 855 -22.42 -12.24 -31.78
N ASP A 856 -22.91 -13.02 -32.74
CA ASP A 856 -23.12 -14.46 -32.60
C ASP A 856 -21.82 -15.19 -33.01
N GLY A 857 -20.92 -15.38 -32.04
CA GLY A 857 -19.71 -16.18 -32.21
C GLY A 857 -19.95 -17.67 -31.93
N GLN A 858 -19.02 -18.52 -32.32
CA GLN A 858 -19.02 -19.91 -31.84
C GLN A 858 -18.77 -19.92 -30.32
N THR A 859 -19.63 -20.59 -29.55
CA THR A 859 -19.43 -20.77 -28.11
C THR A 859 -18.21 -21.66 -27.86
N ASN A 860 -17.16 -21.10 -27.27
CA ASN A 860 -15.94 -21.83 -26.93
C ASN A 860 -15.94 -22.23 -25.45
N GLU A 861 -15.97 -23.53 -25.13
CA GLU A 861 -15.88 -23.98 -23.72
C GLU A 861 -14.43 -24.04 -23.18
N GLU A 862 -13.48 -23.40 -23.88
CA GLU A 862 -12.07 -23.45 -23.50
C GLU A 862 -11.78 -22.62 -22.24
N LYS A 863 -10.92 -23.17 -21.39
CA LYS A 863 -10.40 -22.47 -20.21
C LYS A 863 -9.21 -21.61 -20.63
N ILE A 864 -9.21 -20.35 -20.22
CA ILE A 864 -8.11 -19.43 -20.48
C ILE A 864 -7.62 -18.76 -19.20
N PHE A 865 -6.31 -18.64 -19.07
CA PHE A 865 -5.65 -17.87 -18.04
C PHE A 865 -5.23 -16.52 -18.63
N PHE A 866 -5.87 -15.45 -18.18
CA PHE A 866 -5.67 -14.11 -18.73
C PHE A 866 -4.80 -13.24 -17.80
N HIS A 867 -3.64 -12.81 -18.31
CA HIS A 867 -2.79 -11.81 -17.66
C HIS A 867 -2.89 -10.45 -18.37
N PRO A 868 -3.61 -9.47 -17.81
CA PRO A 868 -3.70 -8.13 -18.39
C PRO A 868 -2.39 -7.34 -18.22
N HIS A 869 -2.13 -6.40 -19.13
CA HIS A 869 -1.03 -5.44 -18.99
C HIS A 869 -1.20 -4.57 -17.73
N CYS A 870 -0.09 -4.17 -17.10
CA CYS A 870 -0.13 -3.39 -15.86
C CYS A 870 -0.82 -2.02 -16.01
N HIS A 871 -0.64 -1.31 -17.12
CA HIS A 871 -1.37 -0.05 -17.40
C HIS A 871 -2.88 -0.28 -17.59
N HIS A 872 -3.26 -1.39 -18.22
CA HIS A 872 -4.67 -1.78 -18.36
C HIS A 872 -5.29 -2.07 -16.99
N ARG A 873 -4.55 -2.72 -16.09
CA ARG A 873 -5.00 -2.94 -14.71
C ARG A 873 -5.06 -1.67 -13.87
N ALA A 874 -4.14 -0.72 -14.09
CA ALA A 874 -4.08 0.54 -13.37
C ALA A 874 -5.08 1.60 -13.88
N SER A 875 -5.62 1.41 -15.09
CA SER A 875 -6.61 2.29 -15.69
C SER A 875 -7.95 2.30 -14.94
N SER A 876 -8.65 3.43 -15.01
CA SER A 876 -10.01 3.58 -14.48
C SER A 876 -11.03 2.63 -15.11
N SER A 877 -10.82 2.24 -16.38
CA SER A 877 -11.68 1.27 -17.08
C SER A 877 -11.45 -0.16 -16.59
N GLY A 878 -10.29 -0.43 -15.96
CA GLY A 878 -9.88 -1.74 -15.48
C GLY A 878 -9.85 -2.80 -16.59
N THR A 879 -9.86 -4.08 -16.21
CA THR A 879 -9.74 -5.22 -17.13
C THR A 879 -11.05 -5.96 -17.33
N SER A 880 -12.15 -5.44 -16.77
CA SER A 880 -13.46 -6.09 -16.82
C SER A 880 -13.98 -6.19 -18.25
N ALA A 881 -13.68 -5.20 -19.10
CA ALA A 881 -14.17 -5.22 -20.46
C ALA A 881 -13.63 -6.39 -21.28
N THR A 882 -12.33 -6.69 -21.15
CA THR A 882 -11.72 -7.87 -21.77
C THR A 882 -12.36 -9.16 -21.26
N VAL A 883 -12.53 -9.28 -19.94
CA VAL A 883 -13.06 -10.49 -19.30
C VAL A 883 -14.52 -10.73 -19.71
N ASP A 884 -15.36 -9.69 -19.66
CA ASP A 884 -16.76 -9.74 -20.06
C ASP A 884 -16.90 -10.14 -21.53
N LEU A 885 -16.06 -9.60 -22.41
CA LEU A 885 -16.08 -9.91 -23.84
C LEU A 885 -15.66 -11.36 -24.11
N LEU A 886 -14.67 -11.87 -23.39
CA LEU A 886 -14.25 -13.28 -23.49
C LEU A 886 -15.34 -14.22 -22.95
N HIS A 887 -15.99 -13.87 -21.83
CA HIS A 887 -17.13 -14.62 -21.31
C HIS A 887 -18.32 -14.64 -22.29
N LEU A 888 -18.59 -13.52 -22.97
CA LEU A 888 -19.65 -13.41 -23.97
C LEU A 888 -19.45 -14.40 -25.13
N LEU A 889 -18.20 -14.75 -25.45
CA LEU A 889 -17.81 -15.71 -26.48
C LEU A 889 -17.69 -17.16 -25.94
N GLY A 890 -18.09 -17.39 -24.69
CA GLY A 890 -18.15 -18.71 -24.06
C GLY A 890 -16.92 -19.13 -23.27
N TYR A 891 -15.80 -18.41 -23.37
CA TYR A 891 -14.56 -18.79 -22.68
C TYR A 891 -14.72 -18.82 -21.16
N GLN A 892 -14.06 -19.76 -20.49
CA GLN A 892 -13.94 -19.75 -19.03
C GLN A 892 -12.67 -19.01 -18.62
N VAL A 893 -12.79 -17.75 -18.17
CA VAL A 893 -11.64 -16.89 -17.90
C VAL A 893 -11.19 -16.97 -16.44
N GLU A 894 -9.97 -17.43 -16.21
CA GLU A 894 -9.23 -17.24 -14.96
C GLU A 894 -8.37 -15.97 -15.08
N LEU A 895 -8.78 -14.89 -14.42
CA LEU A 895 -8.00 -13.65 -14.37
C LEU A 895 -6.80 -13.82 -13.43
N SER A 896 -5.60 -13.51 -13.93
CA SER A 896 -4.36 -13.51 -13.15
C SER A 896 -4.46 -12.56 -11.94
N ASP A 897 -3.99 -13.00 -10.78
CA ASP A 897 -3.85 -12.19 -9.56
C ASP A 897 -2.46 -11.50 -9.46
N ALA A 898 -1.61 -11.70 -10.47
CA ALA A 898 -0.31 -11.06 -10.58
C ALA A 898 -0.46 -9.59 -11.00
N GLY A 899 0.25 -8.70 -10.29
CA GLY A 899 0.23 -7.27 -10.55
C GLY A 899 1.00 -6.87 -11.82
N CYS A 900 2.21 -7.37 -11.98
CA CYS A 900 3.09 -7.08 -13.12
C CYS A 900 3.79 -8.36 -13.59
N CYS A 901 4.06 -8.46 -14.89
CA CYS A 901 4.85 -9.56 -15.44
C CYS A 901 6.36 -9.44 -15.13
N GLY A 902 6.84 -8.22 -14.88
CA GLY A 902 8.26 -7.89 -14.67
C GLY A 902 8.94 -7.21 -15.85
N MET A 903 8.31 -7.15 -17.04
CA MET A 903 8.92 -6.50 -18.22
C MET A 903 8.66 -4.99 -18.31
N ALA A 904 7.43 -4.57 -18.01
CA ALA A 904 6.94 -3.19 -18.09
C ALA A 904 7.55 -2.36 -19.24
N GLY A 905 7.21 -2.76 -20.47
CA GLY A 905 7.83 -2.22 -21.68
C GLY A 905 9.26 -2.73 -21.83
N THR A 906 10.24 -1.85 -21.63
CA THR A 906 11.66 -2.14 -21.93
C THR A 906 12.50 -2.43 -20.68
N PHE A 907 11.93 -2.27 -19.48
CA PHE A 907 12.64 -2.43 -18.21
C PHE A 907 13.36 -3.78 -18.12
N GLY A 908 12.68 -4.89 -18.42
CA GLY A 908 13.27 -6.23 -18.33
C GLY A 908 14.31 -6.57 -19.40
N PHE A 909 14.52 -5.70 -20.40
CA PHE A 909 15.59 -5.87 -21.39
C PHE A 909 16.93 -5.32 -20.93
N ASP A 910 16.95 -4.33 -20.04
CA ASP A 910 18.20 -3.75 -19.56
C ASP A 910 18.97 -4.82 -18.75
N ALA A 911 20.26 -5.00 -19.04
CA ALA A 911 21.07 -6.08 -18.45
C ALA A 911 21.08 -6.05 -16.92
N GLU A 912 21.09 -4.84 -16.35
CA GLU A 912 21.12 -4.58 -14.90
C GLU A 912 19.77 -4.88 -14.23
N HIS A 913 18.67 -4.93 -15.00
CA HIS A 913 17.31 -5.12 -14.51
C HIS A 913 16.80 -6.55 -14.66
N TYR A 914 17.51 -7.41 -15.41
CA TYR A 914 17.04 -8.74 -15.77
C TYR A 914 16.66 -9.60 -14.55
N ASP A 915 17.51 -9.67 -13.53
CA ASP A 915 17.25 -10.54 -12.38
C ASP A 915 16.03 -10.06 -11.59
N LEU A 916 15.88 -8.75 -11.37
CA LEU A 916 14.69 -8.19 -10.72
C LEU A 916 13.43 -8.39 -11.57
N SER A 917 13.52 -8.23 -12.89
CA SER A 917 12.44 -8.51 -13.84
C SER A 917 11.94 -9.95 -13.72
N MET A 918 12.87 -10.93 -13.66
CA MET A 918 12.53 -12.33 -13.43
C MET A 918 11.96 -12.56 -12.03
N SER A 919 12.54 -11.98 -10.97
CA SER A 919 12.00 -12.08 -9.61
C SER A 919 10.55 -11.58 -9.52
N ILE A 920 10.21 -10.50 -10.23
CA ILE A 920 8.83 -10.00 -10.28
C ILE A 920 7.90 -11.01 -10.97
N GLY A 921 8.32 -11.59 -12.09
CA GLY A 921 7.55 -12.66 -12.76
C GLY A 921 7.36 -13.89 -11.88
N GLU A 922 8.37 -14.22 -11.06
CA GLU A 922 8.39 -15.34 -10.12
C GLU A 922 7.54 -15.13 -8.86
N LEU A 923 7.00 -13.93 -8.61
CA LEU A 923 6.11 -13.70 -7.47
C LEU A 923 4.81 -14.52 -7.58
N LYS A 924 4.19 -14.53 -8.77
CA LYS A 924 2.86 -15.12 -9.00
C LYS A 924 2.64 -15.63 -10.42
N LEU A 925 3.03 -14.84 -11.43
CA LEU A 925 2.66 -15.10 -12.82
C LEU A 925 3.32 -16.38 -13.37
N LEU A 926 4.64 -16.45 -13.36
CA LEU A 926 5.39 -17.57 -13.94
C LEU A 926 5.15 -18.89 -13.18
N PRO A 927 5.11 -18.93 -11.82
CA PRO A 927 4.75 -20.14 -11.10
C PRO A 927 3.37 -20.65 -11.47
N LYS A 928 2.36 -19.78 -11.52
CA LYS A 928 0.99 -20.16 -11.87
C LYS A 928 0.89 -20.76 -13.27
N ILE A 929 1.59 -20.19 -14.26
CA ILE A 929 1.62 -20.74 -15.62
C ILE A 929 2.25 -22.14 -15.65
N ARG A 930 3.32 -22.36 -14.87
CA ARG A 930 3.95 -23.70 -14.76
C ARG A 930 3.06 -24.71 -14.05
N GLU A 931 2.34 -24.30 -13.00
CA GLU A 931 1.38 -25.14 -12.28
C GLU A 931 0.22 -25.63 -13.16
N LEU A 932 -0.22 -24.82 -14.13
CA LEU A 932 -1.25 -25.20 -15.10
C LEU A 932 -0.78 -26.33 -16.05
N GLY A 933 0.45 -26.85 -15.90
CA GLY A 933 0.96 -28.00 -16.66
C GLY A 933 1.30 -27.69 -18.12
N ILE A 934 1.50 -26.41 -18.44
CA ILE A 934 1.60 -25.86 -19.80
C ILE A 934 3.04 -26.00 -20.38
N GLY A 935 3.99 -26.54 -19.62
CA GLY A 935 5.39 -26.63 -20.06
C GLY A 935 6.10 -27.88 -19.56
N ASN A 936 6.10 -28.95 -20.37
CA ASN A 936 7.16 -29.93 -20.28
C ASN A 936 8.33 -29.42 -21.13
N ARG A 937 9.49 -29.15 -20.50
CA ARG A 937 10.68 -28.50 -21.10
C ARG A 937 11.31 -29.25 -22.29
N GLU A 938 10.80 -30.42 -22.64
CA GLU A 938 11.32 -31.25 -23.75
C GLU A 938 10.64 -30.98 -25.11
N LEU A 939 9.65 -30.09 -25.19
CA LEU A 939 8.97 -29.74 -26.44
C LEU A 939 9.11 -28.23 -26.73
N ALA A 940 9.16 -27.87 -28.01
CA ALA A 940 9.16 -26.50 -28.52
C ALA A 940 8.08 -25.63 -27.83
N PRO A 941 8.20 -24.28 -27.82
CA PRO A 941 7.13 -23.42 -27.32
C PRO A 941 5.83 -23.85 -27.99
N SER A 942 4.88 -24.35 -27.20
CA SER A 942 3.63 -24.89 -27.74
C SER A 942 2.53 -23.88 -27.48
N VAL A 943 1.87 -23.46 -28.56
CA VAL A 943 0.61 -22.71 -28.48
C VAL A 943 -0.42 -23.66 -27.86
N VAL A 944 -0.87 -23.35 -26.65
CA VAL A 944 -1.82 -24.22 -25.93
C VAL A 944 -3.24 -23.73 -26.18
N PHE A 945 -3.86 -24.18 -27.26
CA PHE A 945 -5.30 -24.03 -27.51
C PHE A 945 -5.82 -25.38 -28.05
N GLY A 946 -7.00 -25.82 -27.59
CA GLY A 946 -7.59 -27.12 -27.91
C GLY A 946 -7.17 -28.31 -27.02
N GLY A 947 -7.99 -29.37 -27.04
CA GLY A 947 -7.67 -30.67 -26.43
C GLY A 947 -7.79 -30.75 -24.90
N GLY A 948 -8.60 -29.88 -24.27
CA GLY A 948 -8.81 -29.85 -22.82
C GLY A 948 -7.70 -29.16 -22.01
N ARG A 949 -6.81 -28.41 -22.68
CA ARG A 949 -5.71 -27.64 -22.05
C ARG A 949 -6.09 -26.17 -21.87
N VAL A 950 -5.44 -25.49 -20.91
CA VAL A 950 -5.69 -24.09 -20.58
C VAL A 950 -4.85 -23.16 -21.48
N GLY A 951 -5.48 -22.24 -22.19
CA GLY A 951 -4.78 -21.25 -23.02
C GLY A 951 -4.27 -20.06 -22.21
N VAL A 952 -3.09 -19.54 -22.54
CA VAL A 952 -2.52 -18.35 -21.89
C VAL A 952 -2.74 -17.12 -22.77
N VAL A 953 -3.29 -16.07 -22.18
CA VAL A 953 -3.69 -14.86 -22.89
C VAL A 953 -3.08 -13.64 -22.20
N SER A 954 -2.53 -12.69 -22.97
CA SER A 954 -2.08 -11.42 -22.42
C SER A 954 -2.22 -10.28 -23.42
N SER A 955 -2.66 -9.11 -22.95
CA SER A 955 -2.87 -7.92 -23.79
C SER A 955 -1.58 -7.20 -24.17
N GLY A 956 -0.56 -7.15 -23.30
CA GLY A 956 0.69 -6.44 -23.61
C GLY A 956 1.74 -7.27 -24.33
N ALA A 957 2.36 -6.72 -25.38
CA ALA A 957 3.44 -7.41 -26.13
C ALA A 957 4.61 -7.83 -25.23
N ALA A 958 5.08 -6.92 -24.38
CA ALA A 958 6.16 -7.22 -23.43
C ALA A 958 5.78 -8.30 -22.40
N CYS A 959 4.49 -8.38 -22.02
CA CYS A 959 4.00 -9.44 -21.13
C CYS A 959 4.04 -10.81 -21.79
N ARG A 960 3.64 -10.91 -23.06
CA ARG A 960 3.74 -12.17 -23.84
C ARG A 960 5.19 -12.64 -23.95
N MET A 961 6.12 -11.73 -24.24
CA MET A 961 7.56 -12.03 -24.27
C MET A 961 8.08 -12.55 -22.92
N GLN A 962 7.65 -11.95 -21.81
CA GLN A 962 8.03 -12.43 -20.47
C GLN A 962 7.55 -13.85 -20.18
N ILE A 963 6.31 -14.15 -20.58
CA ILE A 963 5.72 -15.49 -20.40
C ILE A 963 6.50 -16.51 -21.24
N LEU A 964 6.87 -16.15 -22.47
CA LEU A 964 7.69 -17.00 -23.32
C LEU A 964 9.09 -17.21 -22.74
N ASP A 965 9.80 -16.15 -22.40
CA ASP A 965 11.17 -16.22 -21.87
C ASP A 965 11.22 -16.93 -20.49
N GLY A 966 10.23 -16.70 -19.63
CA GLY A 966 10.24 -17.16 -18.24
C GLY A 966 9.52 -18.49 -17.97
N ALA A 967 8.52 -18.84 -18.78
CA ALA A 967 7.75 -20.08 -18.64
C ALA A 967 7.83 -21.00 -19.87
N GLY A 968 8.36 -20.54 -21.01
CA GLY A 968 8.44 -21.33 -22.25
C GLY A 968 7.10 -21.49 -22.96
N VAL A 969 6.11 -20.63 -22.65
CA VAL A 969 4.74 -20.72 -23.17
C VAL A 969 4.45 -19.55 -24.09
N GLU A 970 3.82 -19.82 -25.23
CA GLU A 970 3.34 -18.77 -26.13
C GLU A 970 1.95 -18.30 -25.70
N ALA A 971 1.83 -17.01 -25.38
CA ALA A 971 0.57 -16.39 -24.98
C ALA A 971 -0.04 -15.63 -26.17
N LYS A 972 -1.36 -15.75 -26.38
CA LYS A 972 -2.07 -15.02 -27.45
C LYS A 972 -2.60 -13.66 -26.97
N HIS A 973 -2.80 -12.73 -27.91
CA HIS A 973 -3.54 -11.49 -27.65
C HIS A 973 -5.06 -11.77 -27.59
N PRO A 974 -5.83 -11.14 -26.67
CA PRO A 974 -7.28 -11.33 -26.58
C PRO A 974 -8.04 -11.10 -27.89
N LEU A 975 -7.69 -10.05 -28.65
CA LEU A 975 -8.36 -9.73 -29.92
C LEU A 975 -8.20 -10.82 -30.99
N VAL A 976 -7.10 -11.57 -30.96
CA VAL A 976 -6.91 -12.71 -31.88
C VAL A 976 -7.94 -13.80 -31.57
N LEU A 977 -8.16 -14.10 -30.28
CA LEU A 977 -9.19 -15.05 -29.86
C LEU A 977 -10.59 -14.57 -30.20
N ILE A 978 -10.87 -13.28 -30.00
CA ILE A 978 -12.17 -12.69 -30.34
C ILE A 978 -12.43 -12.82 -31.85
N ARG A 979 -11.44 -12.52 -32.69
CA ARG A 979 -11.55 -12.72 -34.15
C ARG A 979 -11.79 -14.19 -34.47
N ASP A 980 -10.97 -15.10 -33.94
CA ASP A 980 -11.06 -16.54 -34.22
C ASP A 980 -12.44 -17.09 -33.82
N ALA A 981 -13.05 -16.60 -32.73
CA ALA A 981 -14.39 -16.99 -32.31
C ALA A 981 -15.51 -16.45 -33.21
N LEU A 982 -15.32 -15.28 -33.85
CA LEU A 982 -16.29 -14.67 -34.75
C LEU A 982 -16.22 -15.23 -36.19
N TYR A 983 -15.02 -15.56 -36.67
CA TYR A 983 -14.77 -15.95 -38.07
C TYR A 983 -14.33 -17.40 -38.28
N GLY A 984 -13.99 -18.13 -37.21
CA GLY A 984 -13.34 -19.44 -37.26
C GLY A 984 -11.81 -19.33 -37.34
N SER A 985 -11.11 -20.35 -36.85
CA SER A 985 -9.64 -20.41 -36.89
C SER A 985 -9.14 -20.52 -38.33
N HIS A 986 -8.24 -19.61 -38.74
CA HIS A 986 -7.53 -19.67 -40.03
C HIS A 986 -6.23 -20.45 -39.96
#